data_AF-A0A845RRZ3-F1
#
_entry.id   AF-A0A845RRZ3-F1
#
_cell.length_a   1.000
_cell.length_b   1.000
_cell.length_c   1.000
_cell.angle_alpha   90.00
_cell.angle_beta   90.00
_cell.angle_gamma   90.00
#
_symmetry.space_group_name_H-M   'P 1'
#
loop_
_entity.id
_entity.type
_entity.pdbx_description
1 polymer ?
#
loop_
_entity_poly.entity_id
_entity_poly.type
_entity_poly.pdbx_seq_one_letter_code
_entity_poly.pdbx_strand_id
1 'polypeptide(L)'
;MSRTKKIAVLAIIAMVLTLMPAALFAATADSTRLSGAGRVETALDIASAGTWGSTVILAPADDANLVDALAAAPLAGQENAPILLTFKGSLDAAVKAKIAALGATKVYVVGAISDAVAAEVDAMTGVTVEALKGNGRQATAAAINAKLTSPAGTFVVGYDAVPDALSVASYAAKNKFAIVLASQDGSAAGSSLVGATKYIVGGTAKVDDITGVTRISGTDRFATNSAVASTLTFTYDRVYVANGVSCVDALAVAPLAAKHSAFVALASSSDVAAAATVNAKLLSTSKVIAVGGINAVSDAVKGKVAFGLNTMAISSLTVTGAKKLTVNFTQAVDTAKAVVAVKKGGVTVNIASTTFSTDKTSAVIELSGKITKGDYTVSVTGLTAEAIAKTVTAADEAVAKIDIAANAIYVNATTATAYYHVYNQYNEEITKTASLTSATSASGGVVLTASTGIATFTFAAVKVGDSVTLTLIDTASAVSVAKTLTVSDKAGANDFTIESLYNADGKTLNADSTVGDYKLVIQAKDQYGNKMGAAALAADLLVTVSDTTIASLAGYNPTTNVATFATTKINNVDTVTIALAGALKAGTTKVTLISKTTAKMATFDIVVKDGVQTDAIGLTAPDVLAVGEDAVIQVAATDKNGDAINKVAEFAATTVNVTDTAGASAAVVGAFKLNPTTNKVELVIPTANIGVVKGKATVTVMSETNKVTILQLDVKDKAVPTSFVGFTAKSKVVPNLYINGTIAISTADLIIEDQYGRTLKKSQIDAFLGTDADATVANAGKYIIAFESDNASIVVTDNLTATVTGGGFTTTDAAVNLTAAATKGSATISAKLYVGAAGTGTYGVVAGSGYDYAMGVKDKTQVVSYEVKDPGKIYDDVAAGYTKTLTLYGILSNGTKVEIPNTLYTVSSNNPTVTLAANVVDANATVGADKKDVTVTLSFIVDAHLSTVQLAKDIIVSSAPLTAVELETASAGGLTVNGNGVKGAAADVTVAKLKALVQTVDQYGAKDAGGVGANVCTMTITNITGGTVLTGGTNGTVTPTFVTPPAAGDTFDVTMVYGAKTIVFKVVAQ
;
A
#
# COMPACT_ATOMS: atom_id res chain seq x y z
N MET A 1 40.08 -46.98 33.20
CA MET A 1 40.56 -46.34 31.95
C MET A 1 41.96 -45.75 32.16
N SER A 2 42.86 -45.89 31.19
CA SER A 2 44.20 -45.25 31.22
C SER A 2 44.10 -43.72 31.11
N ARG A 3 45.16 -43.00 31.50
CA ARG A 3 45.23 -41.52 31.39
C ARG A 3 44.95 -41.04 29.96
N THR A 4 45.47 -41.74 28.95
CA THR A 4 45.22 -41.45 27.53
C THR A 4 43.74 -41.50 27.14
N LYS A 5 42.97 -42.46 27.68
CA LYS A 5 41.52 -42.54 27.44
C LYS A 5 40.74 -41.41 28.12
N LYS A 6 41.21 -40.89 29.27
CA LYS A 6 40.59 -39.71 29.91
C LYS A 6 40.82 -38.43 29.10
N ILE A 7 42.03 -38.24 28.55
CA ILE A 7 42.35 -37.07 27.71
C ILE A 7 41.56 -37.10 26.40
N ALA A 8 41.43 -38.27 25.75
CA ALA A 8 40.61 -38.42 24.54
C ALA A 8 39.13 -38.08 24.78
N VAL A 9 38.55 -38.53 25.90
CA VAL A 9 37.16 -38.19 26.27
C VAL A 9 37.01 -36.69 26.56
N LEU A 10 37.97 -36.06 27.25
CA LEU A 10 37.94 -34.61 27.50
C LEU A 10 38.03 -33.80 26.20
N ALA A 11 38.88 -34.20 25.26
CA ALA A 11 39.01 -33.56 23.96
C ALA A 11 37.74 -33.68 23.11
N ILE A 12 37.08 -34.85 23.13
CA ILE A 12 35.79 -35.05 22.43
C ILE A 12 34.68 -34.19 23.07
N ILE A 13 34.60 -34.11 24.40
CA ILE A 13 33.62 -33.25 25.08
C ILE A 13 33.87 -31.77 24.77
N ALA A 14 35.13 -31.31 24.77
CA ALA A 14 35.49 -29.94 24.40
C ALA A 14 35.14 -29.62 22.94
N MET A 15 35.41 -30.54 22.01
CA MET A 15 35.13 -30.38 20.58
C MET A 15 33.63 -30.39 20.27
N VAL A 16 32.83 -31.15 21.03
CA VAL A 16 31.36 -31.14 20.95
C VAL A 16 30.78 -29.84 21.54
N LEU A 17 31.37 -29.28 22.60
CA LEU A 17 30.95 -27.98 23.15
C LEU A 17 31.22 -26.81 22.20
N THR A 18 32.31 -26.84 21.42
CA THR A 18 32.63 -25.77 20.45
C THR A 18 31.81 -25.81 19.16
N LEU A 19 31.08 -26.92 18.90
CA LEU A 19 30.22 -27.08 17.73
C LEU A 19 28.74 -26.73 18.00
N MET A 20 28.40 -26.31 19.23
CA MET A 20 27.08 -25.77 19.54
C MET A 20 27.00 -24.29 19.14
N PRO A 21 25.96 -23.84 18.41
CA PRO A 21 25.77 -22.43 18.11
C PRO A 21 25.68 -21.59 19.39
N ALA A 22 26.45 -20.50 19.47
CA ALA A 22 26.52 -19.61 20.64
C ALA A 22 25.19 -18.89 20.98
N ALA A 23 24.13 -19.09 20.19
CA ALA A 23 22.78 -18.60 20.45
C ALA A 23 22.10 -19.24 21.68
N LEU A 24 22.63 -20.34 22.24
CA LEU A 24 21.98 -21.09 23.32
C LEU A 24 22.29 -20.58 24.75
N PHE A 25 23.18 -19.59 24.91
CA PHE A 25 23.51 -19.00 26.22
C PHE A 25 23.12 -17.51 26.37
N ALA A 26 22.06 -17.10 25.68
CA ALA A 26 21.33 -15.88 26.00
C ALA A 26 20.12 -16.22 26.90
N ALA A 27 20.37 -16.41 28.21
CA ALA A 27 19.31 -16.52 29.22
C ALA A 27 18.68 -15.14 29.47
N THR A 28 17.95 -14.63 28.48
CA THR A 28 17.02 -13.52 28.66
C THR A 28 15.75 -14.05 29.34
N ALA A 29 15.07 -13.21 30.14
CA ALA A 29 13.83 -13.60 30.80
C ALA A 29 12.82 -14.09 29.74
N ASP A 30 12.28 -15.29 29.93
CA ASP A 30 11.58 -16.04 28.90
C ASP A 30 10.21 -15.42 28.58
N SER A 31 10.21 -14.43 27.67
CA SER A 31 9.03 -13.63 27.28
C SER A 31 7.89 -14.42 26.60
N THR A 32 7.96 -15.75 26.64
CA THR A 32 7.10 -16.70 25.94
C THR A 32 6.35 -17.65 26.89
N ARG A 33 6.40 -17.41 28.20
CA ARG A 33 5.62 -18.11 29.24
C ARG A 33 5.23 -17.16 30.38
N LEU A 34 4.04 -17.37 30.97
CA LEU A 34 3.59 -16.79 32.24
C LEU A 34 3.27 -17.94 33.19
N SER A 35 3.96 -18.04 34.33
CA SER A 35 3.88 -19.21 35.21
C SER A 35 4.52 -18.99 36.58
N GLY A 36 3.92 -19.59 37.61
CA GLY A 36 4.52 -19.76 38.93
C GLY A 36 4.54 -21.22 39.38
N ALA A 37 4.85 -21.45 40.67
CA ALA A 37 4.94 -22.79 41.26
C ALA A 37 3.58 -23.53 41.26
N GLY A 38 2.48 -22.80 41.41
CA GLY A 38 1.12 -23.29 41.26
C GLY A 38 0.19 -22.25 40.63
N ARG A 39 -1.11 -22.49 40.79
CA ARG A 39 -2.20 -21.65 40.24
C ARG A 39 -2.22 -20.24 40.81
N VAL A 40 -1.91 -20.08 42.11
CA VAL A 40 -1.88 -18.77 42.78
C VAL A 40 -0.74 -17.93 42.22
N GLU A 41 0.48 -18.46 42.21
CA GLU A 41 1.68 -17.77 41.75
C GLU A 41 1.61 -17.46 40.24
N THR A 42 1.00 -18.34 39.44
CA THR A 42 0.71 -18.07 38.02
C THR A 42 -0.21 -16.86 37.85
N ALA A 43 -1.25 -16.71 38.68
CA ALA A 43 -2.09 -15.52 38.67
C ALA A 43 -1.34 -14.24 39.11
N LEU A 44 -0.40 -14.35 40.06
CA LEU A 44 0.47 -13.22 40.47
C LEU A 44 1.42 -12.79 39.33
N ASP A 45 1.94 -13.74 38.56
CA ASP A 45 2.80 -13.48 37.40
C ASP A 45 2.03 -12.85 36.23
N ILE A 46 0.85 -13.38 35.91
CA ILE A 46 -0.11 -12.76 34.96
C ILE A 46 -0.44 -11.32 35.36
N ALA A 47 -0.70 -11.08 36.66
CA ALA A 47 -0.95 -9.74 37.18
C ALA A 47 0.31 -8.86 37.22
N SER A 48 1.51 -9.41 37.05
CA SER A 48 2.77 -8.66 36.90
C SER A 48 3.06 -8.31 35.44
N ALA A 49 2.60 -9.13 34.49
CA ALA A 49 2.75 -8.92 33.05
C ALA A 49 1.80 -7.88 32.45
N GLY A 50 0.84 -7.36 33.21
CA GLY A 50 -0.16 -6.36 32.77
C GLY A 50 -0.11 -5.05 33.53
N THR A 51 -0.60 -3.98 32.91
CA THR A 51 -0.76 -2.63 33.50
C THR A 51 -2.23 -2.40 33.89
N TRP A 52 -2.54 -2.38 35.18
CA TRP A 52 -3.92 -2.44 35.70
C TRP A 52 -4.40 -1.11 36.29
N GLY A 53 -5.72 -0.99 36.48
CA GLY A 53 -6.33 0.06 37.30
C GLY A 53 -6.24 -0.27 38.80
N SER A 54 -6.89 0.55 39.63
CA SER A 54 -6.92 0.37 41.10
C SER A 54 -7.97 -0.64 41.60
N THR A 55 -8.49 -1.49 40.73
CA THR A 55 -9.45 -2.55 41.07
C THR A 55 -8.78 -3.92 40.90
N VAL A 56 -9.08 -4.87 41.80
CA VAL A 56 -8.68 -6.28 41.68
C VAL A 56 -9.92 -7.17 41.78
N ILE A 57 -9.95 -8.26 41.02
CA ILE A 57 -10.91 -9.35 41.22
C ILE A 57 -10.21 -10.48 41.98
N LEU A 58 -10.77 -10.92 43.10
CA LEU A 58 -10.27 -12.04 43.88
C LEU A 58 -11.22 -13.24 43.72
N ALA A 59 -10.73 -14.32 43.12
CA ALA A 59 -11.51 -15.50 42.73
C ALA A 59 -10.99 -16.78 43.41
N PRO A 60 -11.85 -17.81 43.58
CA PRO A 60 -11.45 -19.07 44.20
C PRO A 60 -10.43 -19.82 43.35
N ALA A 61 -9.38 -20.32 43.98
CA ALA A 61 -8.35 -21.12 43.33
C ALA A 61 -8.81 -22.56 43.06
N ASP A 62 -9.75 -23.11 43.85
CA ASP A 62 -10.14 -24.53 43.81
C ASP A 62 -10.98 -24.91 42.57
N ASP A 63 -10.64 -26.02 41.90
CA ASP A 63 -11.30 -26.48 40.66
C ASP A 63 -12.82 -26.65 40.80
N ALA A 64 -13.29 -27.07 41.98
CA ALA A 64 -14.72 -27.22 42.28
C ALA A 64 -15.52 -25.90 42.24
N ASN A 65 -14.83 -24.76 42.41
CA ASN A 65 -15.40 -23.43 42.60
C ASN A 65 -15.01 -22.44 41.48
N LEU A 66 -14.06 -22.75 40.59
CA LEU A 66 -13.63 -21.88 39.46
C LEU A 66 -14.81 -21.35 38.61
N VAL A 67 -15.79 -22.21 38.43
CA VAL A 67 -17.07 -21.96 37.76
C VAL A 67 -17.83 -20.72 38.28
N ASP A 68 -17.70 -20.39 39.57
CA ASP A 68 -18.36 -19.23 40.17
C ASP A 68 -17.77 -17.91 39.65
N ALA A 69 -16.53 -17.96 39.14
CA ALA A 69 -15.79 -16.81 38.62
C ALA A 69 -15.82 -16.71 37.08
N LEU A 70 -16.55 -17.57 36.36
CA LEU A 70 -16.64 -17.52 34.89
C LEU A 70 -17.16 -16.18 34.36
N ALA A 71 -18.14 -15.60 35.06
CA ALA A 71 -18.68 -14.29 34.71
C ALA A 71 -17.76 -13.11 35.11
N ALA A 72 -16.67 -13.37 35.84
CA ALA A 72 -15.79 -12.33 36.35
C ALA A 72 -14.86 -11.73 35.29
N ALA A 73 -14.56 -12.44 34.19
CA ALA A 73 -13.72 -11.92 33.12
C ALA A 73 -14.30 -10.65 32.45
N PRO A 74 -15.60 -10.59 32.08
CA PRO A 74 -16.30 -9.36 31.71
C PRO A 74 -16.07 -8.18 32.66
N LEU A 75 -16.23 -8.40 33.97
CA LEU A 75 -16.08 -7.36 34.99
C LEU A 75 -14.61 -6.92 35.11
N ALA A 76 -13.67 -7.87 35.11
CA ALA A 76 -12.23 -7.61 35.10
C ALA A 76 -11.82 -6.77 33.87
N GLY A 77 -12.42 -7.03 32.71
CA GLY A 77 -12.24 -6.24 31.48
C GLY A 77 -12.76 -4.81 31.61
N GLN A 78 -13.97 -4.63 32.16
CA GLN A 78 -14.54 -3.30 32.42
C GLN A 78 -13.70 -2.47 33.40
N GLU A 79 -13.30 -3.08 34.52
CA GLU A 79 -12.60 -2.40 35.62
C GLU A 79 -11.09 -2.25 35.37
N ASN A 80 -10.58 -2.73 34.23
CA ASN A 80 -9.14 -2.82 33.92
C ASN A 80 -8.36 -3.57 35.03
N ALA A 81 -8.95 -4.63 35.59
CA ALA A 81 -8.52 -5.32 36.80
C ALA A 81 -7.92 -6.72 36.50
N PRO A 82 -6.91 -7.18 37.26
CA PRO A 82 -6.46 -8.57 37.19
C PRO A 82 -7.39 -9.48 37.98
N ILE A 83 -7.43 -10.76 37.60
CA ILE A 83 -8.01 -11.83 38.43
C ILE A 83 -6.88 -12.48 39.22
N LEU A 84 -6.88 -12.30 40.54
CA LEU A 84 -6.03 -13.01 41.48
C LEU A 84 -6.78 -14.21 42.06
N LEU A 85 -6.04 -15.23 42.50
CA LEU A 85 -6.60 -16.49 43.00
C LEU A 85 -6.25 -16.71 44.47
N THR A 86 -7.20 -17.22 45.25
CA THR A 86 -7.01 -17.56 46.67
C THR A 86 -7.79 -18.82 47.06
N PHE A 87 -7.33 -19.54 48.07
CA PHE A 87 -8.03 -20.73 48.59
C PHE A 87 -9.18 -20.31 49.52
N LYS A 88 -10.29 -21.05 49.48
CA LYS A 88 -11.56 -20.68 50.13
C LYS A 88 -11.45 -20.12 51.56
N GLY A 89 -10.57 -20.70 52.39
CA GLY A 89 -10.45 -20.38 53.82
C GLY A 89 -9.18 -19.62 54.24
N SER A 90 -8.30 -19.24 53.32
CA SER A 90 -7.03 -18.58 53.66
C SER A 90 -6.57 -17.64 52.55
N LEU A 91 -6.34 -16.36 52.90
CA LEU A 91 -5.65 -15.44 52.02
C LEU A 91 -4.16 -15.81 51.98
N ASP A 92 -3.57 -15.86 50.79
CA ASP A 92 -2.14 -16.08 50.66
C ASP A 92 -1.40 -14.75 50.89
N ALA A 93 -0.29 -14.78 51.65
CA ALA A 93 0.50 -13.60 51.93
C ALA A 93 1.06 -12.93 50.66
N ALA A 94 1.38 -13.71 49.62
CA ALA A 94 1.82 -13.20 48.32
C ALA A 94 0.67 -12.55 47.53
N VAL A 95 -0.56 -13.05 47.66
CA VAL A 95 -1.76 -12.40 47.10
C VAL A 95 -2.01 -11.07 47.81
N LYS A 96 -1.95 -11.06 49.14
CA LYS A 96 -2.09 -9.84 49.95
C LYS A 96 -1.04 -8.79 49.57
N ALA A 97 0.22 -9.19 49.46
CA ALA A 97 1.31 -8.33 49.00
C ALA A 97 1.08 -7.80 47.58
N LYS A 98 0.56 -8.63 46.66
CA LYS A 98 0.26 -8.22 45.28
C LYS A 98 -0.90 -7.24 45.18
N ILE A 99 -1.96 -7.38 45.99
CA ILE A 99 -3.06 -6.41 46.08
C ILE A 99 -2.51 -5.03 46.47
N ALA A 100 -1.66 -4.98 47.50
CA ALA A 100 -1.01 -3.74 47.93
C ALA A 100 -0.04 -3.17 46.86
N ALA A 101 0.78 -4.03 46.23
CA ALA A 101 1.74 -3.62 45.20
C ALA A 101 1.09 -3.14 43.89
N LEU A 102 -0.15 -3.55 43.62
CA LEU A 102 -0.97 -3.03 42.52
C LEU A 102 -1.62 -1.67 42.83
N GLY A 103 -1.53 -1.17 44.06
CA GLY A 103 -2.22 0.05 44.49
C GLY A 103 -3.74 -0.08 44.46
N ALA A 104 -4.25 -1.29 44.74
CA ALA A 104 -5.69 -1.54 44.69
C ALA A 104 -6.43 -0.76 45.78
N THR A 105 -7.48 -0.03 45.38
CA THR A 105 -8.41 0.68 46.27
C THR A 105 -9.75 -0.05 46.39
N LYS A 106 -10.05 -0.96 45.45
CA LYS A 106 -11.24 -1.81 45.46
C LYS A 106 -10.90 -3.27 45.13
N VAL A 107 -11.49 -4.21 45.87
CA VAL A 107 -11.41 -5.64 45.58
C VAL A 107 -12.81 -6.22 45.47
N TYR A 108 -13.15 -6.77 44.31
CA TYR A 108 -14.35 -7.59 44.15
C TYR A 108 -14.02 -9.04 44.52
N VAL A 109 -14.65 -9.57 45.56
CA VAL A 109 -14.49 -10.97 45.98
C VAL A 109 -15.60 -11.80 45.35
N VAL A 110 -15.27 -12.68 44.41
CA VAL A 110 -16.26 -13.45 43.62
C VAL A 110 -16.31 -14.91 44.05
N GLY A 111 -17.51 -15.50 44.02
CA GLY A 111 -17.70 -16.94 44.22
C GLY A 111 -17.47 -17.45 45.65
N ALA A 112 -17.20 -18.76 45.79
CA ALA A 112 -17.11 -19.47 47.07
C ALA A 112 -15.84 -19.19 47.92
N ILE A 113 -15.49 -17.92 48.12
CA ILE A 113 -14.50 -17.46 49.10
C ILE A 113 -15.20 -17.21 50.44
N SER A 114 -14.53 -17.49 51.56
CA SER A 114 -15.10 -17.27 52.91
C SER A 114 -15.14 -15.80 53.32
N ASP A 115 -16.12 -15.45 54.16
CA ASP A 115 -16.25 -14.09 54.70
C ASP A 115 -15.07 -13.67 55.58
N ALA A 116 -14.34 -14.64 56.16
CA ALA A 116 -13.09 -14.37 56.86
C ALA A 116 -11.99 -13.85 55.92
N VAL A 117 -11.83 -14.45 54.73
CA VAL A 117 -10.87 -13.98 53.71
C VAL A 117 -11.30 -12.61 53.15
N ALA A 118 -12.60 -12.39 52.92
CA ALA A 118 -13.10 -11.08 52.52
C ALA A 118 -12.81 -9.99 53.57
N ALA A 119 -13.06 -10.26 54.86
CA ALA A 119 -12.74 -9.36 55.95
C ALA A 119 -11.23 -9.11 56.11
N GLU A 120 -10.37 -10.11 55.81
CA GLU A 120 -8.92 -9.94 55.87
C GLU A 120 -8.38 -8.99 54.78
N VAL A 121 -9.04 -8.96 53.61
CA VAL A 121 -8.75 -8.02 52.53
C VAL A 121 -9.32 -6.62 52.84
N ASP A 122 -10.52 -6.54 53.44
CA ASP A 122 -11.15 -5.26 53.81
C ASP A 122 -10.40 -4.55 54.95
N ALA A 123 -9.72 -5.31 55.80
CA ALA A 123 -8.81 -4.79 56.82
C ALA A 123 -7.48 -4.21 56.26
N MET A 124 -7.26 -4.24 54.93
CA MET A 124 -6.08 -3.61 54.31
C MET A 124 -6.28 -2.10 54.15
N THR A 125 -5.31 -1.31 54.63
CA THR A 125 -5.37 0.17 54.60
C THR A 125 -5.66 0.71 53.19
N GLY A 126 -6.79 1.40 53.03
CA GLY A 126 -7.18 2.05 51.77
C GLY A 126 -7.86 1.13 50.75
N VAL A 127 -8.12 -0.14 51.11
CA VAL A 127 -8.87 -1.09 50.29
C VAL A 127 -10.34 -1.11 50.72
N THR A 128 -11.25 -1.30 49.76
CA THR A 128 -12.66 -1.58 50.01
C THR A 128 -13.06 -2.89 49.35
N VAL A 129 -13.71 -3.79 50.09
CA VAL A 129 -14.16 -5.09 49.58
C VAL A 129 -15.64 -5.08 49.21
N GLU A 130 -15.95 -5.59 48.02
CA GLU A 130 -17.32 -5.87 47.61
C GLU A 130 -17.48 -7.35 47.23
N ALA A 131 -18.20 -8.11 48.04
CA ALA A 131 -18.44 -9.54 47.81
C ALA A 131 -19.59 -9.75 46.80
N LEU A 132 -19.27 -10.31 45.64
CA LEU A 132 -20.22 -10.67 44.59
C LEU A 132 -20.48 -12.19 44.65
N LYS A 133 -21.45 -12.58 45.48
CA LYS A 133 -21.85 -13.97 45.71
C LYS A 133 -23.37 -14.10 45.79
N GLY A 134 -23.90 -15.24 45.36
CA GLY A 134 -25.33 -15.57 45.45
C GLY A 134 -25.58 -17.01 45.91
N ASN A 135 -26.85 -17.39 46.03
CA ASN A 135 -27.25 -18.77 46.33
C ASN A 135 -27.03 -19.69 45.12
N GLY A 136 -25.77 -20.08 44.89
CA GLY A 136 -25.34 -20.92 43.77
C GLY A 136 -24.80 -20.13 42.57
N ARG A 137 -24.23 -20.90 41.62
CA ARG A 137 -23.41 -20.42 40.50
C ARG A 137 -24.09 -19.36 39.65
N GLN A 138 -25.36 -19.59 39.30
CA GLN A 138 -26.15 -18.68 38.47
C GLN A 138 -26.47 -17.35 39.20
N ALA A 139 -26.73 -17.40 40.51
CA ALA A 139 -26.96 -16.21 41.32
C ALA A 139 -25.66 -15.39 41.51
N THR A 140 -24.51 -16.05 41.66
CA THR A 140 -23.20 -15.39 41.65
C THR A 140 -22.91 -14.73 40.29
N ALA A 141 -23.14 -15.43 39.18
CA ALA A 141 -22.99 -14.86 37.84
C ALA A 141 -23.93 -13.66 37.61
N ALA A 142 -25.16 -13.71 38.10
CA ALA A 142 -26.09 -12.58 38.07
C ALA A 142 -25.59 -11.37 38.91
N ALA A 143 -25.04 -11.61 40.10
CA ALA A 143 -24.46 -10.56 40.94
C ALA A 143 -23.24 -9.88 40.27
N ILE A 144 -22.44 -10.64 39.53
CA ILE A 144 -21.33 -10.10 38.73
C ILE A 144 -21.84 -9.32 37.52
N ASN A 145 -22.78 -9.89 36.76
CA ASN A 145 -23.35 -9.22 35.58
C ASN A 145 -24.10 -7.92 35.94
N ALA A 146 -24.67 -7.81 37.15
CA ALA A 146 -25.29 -6.58 37.66
C ALA A 146 -24.31 -5.41 37.87
N LYS A 147 -22.99 -5.66 37.81
CA LYS A 147 -21.93 -4.63 37.82
C LYS A 147 -21.48 -4.21 36.43
N LEU A 148 -21.92 -4.89 35.37
CA LEU A 148 -21.55 -4.55 34.00
C LEU A 148 -22.39 -3.37 33.49
N THR A 149 -21.71 -2.41 32.86
CA THR A 149 -22.31 -1.20 32.31
C THR A 149 -22.56 -1.38 30.81
N SER A 150 -23.84 -1.31 30.42
CA SER A 150 -24.32 -1.42 29.03
C SER A 150 -23.66 -2.53 28.19
N PRO A 151 -23.83 -3.83 28.53
CA PRO A 151 -23.20 -4.91 27.78
C PRO A 151 -23.65 -4.95 26.31
N ALA A 152 -22.70 -5.07 25.39
CA ALA A 152 -22.94 -5.09 23.94
C ALA A 152 -23.67 -6.36 23.47
N GLY A 153 -23.52 -7.44 24.24
CA GLY A 153 -24.11 -8.74 23.97
C GLY A 153 -24.01 -9.69 25.16
N THR A 154 -24.47 -10.93 24.97
CA THR A 154 -24.45 -11.97 26.01
C THR A 154 -23.95 -13.30 25.45
N PHE A 155 -23.05 -13.96 26.18
CA PHE A 155 -22.75 -15.39 26.02
C PHE A 155 -23.50 -16.19 27.08
N VAL A 156 -24.29 -17.17 26.65
CA VAL A 156 -25.01 -18.12 27.49
C VAL A 156 -24.24 -19.43 27.53
N VAL A 157 -23.94 -19.93 28.72
CA VAL A 157 -23.10 -21.11 28.92
C VAL A 157 -23.71 -22.00 30.00
N GLY A 158 -23.51 -23.32 29.92
CA GLY A 158 -24.00 -24.25 30.95
C GLY A 158 -23.35 -23.97 32.32
N TYR A 159 -24.11 -24.08 33.41
CA TYR A 159 -23.65 -23.84 34.78
C TYR A 159 -22.52 -24.79 35.28
N ASP A 160 -22.14 -25.77 34.49
CA ASP A 160 -21.00 -26.68 34.73
C ASP A 160 -19.99 -26.72 33.56
N ALA A 161 -20.19 -25.91 32.52
CA ALA A 161 -19.40 -25.91 31.28
C ALA A 161 -18.25 -24.90 31.30
N VAL A 162 -17.37 -25.04 32.31
CA VAL A 162 -16.20 -24.15 32.54
C VAL A 162 -15.36 -23.86 31.27
N PRO A 163 -14.97 -24.84 30.44
CA PRO A 163 -14.14 -24.59 29.26
C PRO A 163 -14.85 -23.79 28.15
N ASP A 164 -16.17 -23.95 28.03
CA ASP A 164 -16.96 -23.28 27.00
C ASP A 164 -17.06 -21.78 27.31
N ALA A 165 -17.25 -21.41 28.59
CA ALA A 165 -17.20 -20.02 29.04
C ALA A 165 -15.81 -19.40 28.88
N LEU A 166 -14.75 -20.15 29.19
CA LEU A 166 -13.37 -19.64 29.07
C LEU A 166 -12.91 -19.46 27.63
N SER A 167 -13.51 -20.19 26.68
CA SER A 167 -13.27 -19.98 25.25
C SER A 167 -13.69 -18.60 24.76
N VAL A 168 -14.68 -17.97 25.41
CA VAL A 168 -15.14 -16.59 25.10
C VAL A 168 -14.73 -15.54 26.13
N ALA A 169 -14.06 -15.92 27.23
CA ALA A 169 -13.80 -15.01 28.35
C ALA A 169 -12.96 -13.77 27.98
N SER A 170 -11.90 -13.91 27.17
CA SER A 170 -11.10 -12.75 26.72
C SER A 170 -11.86 -11.87 25.73
N TYR A 171 -12.69 -12.47 24.87
CA TYR A 171 -13.57 -11.73 23.95
C TYR A 171 -14.61 -10.93 24.73
N ALA A 172 -15.24 -11.54 25.74
CA ALA A 172 -16.29 -10.92 26.53
C ALA A 172 -15.76 -9.75 27.38
N ALA A 173 -14.59 -9.94 27.98
CA ALA A 173 -13.83 -8.90 28.68
C ALA A 173 -13.45 -7.72 27.78
N LYS A 174 -13.02 -7.95 26.53
CA LYS A 174 -12.65 -6.89 25.59
C LYS A 174 -13.86 -6.16 24.99
N ASN A 175 -14.88 -6.91 24.57
CA ASN A 175 -16.02 -6.40 23.80
C ASN A 175 -17.25 -6.09 24.66
N LYS A 176 -17.12 -6.11 25.99
CA LYS A 176 -18.20 -5.83 26.95
C LYS A 176 -19.41 -6.76 26.80
N PHE A 177 -19.19 -8.06 26.66
CA PHE A 177 -20.31 -9.04 26.70
C PHE A 177 -20.51 -9.54 28.12
N ALA A 178 -21.76 -9.74 28.53
CA ALA A 178 -22.08 -10.49 29.73
C ALA A 178 -21.82 -12.00 29.51
N ILE A 179 -21.47 -12.73 30.57
CA ILE A 179 -21.44 -14.20 30.56
C ILE A 179 -22.50 -14.68 31.54
N VAL A 180 -23.53 -15.34 31.03
CA VAL A 180 -24.70 -15.82 31.76
C VAL A 180 -24.65 -17.34 31.87
N LEU A 181 -24.88 -17.86 33.08
CA LEU A 181 -24.96 -19.29 33.33
C LEU A 181 -26.41 -19.78 33.24
N ALA A 182 -26.67 -20.73 32.34
CA ALA A 182 -27.96 -21.36 32.12
C ALA A 182 -27.97 -22.82 32.58
N SER A 183 -29.17 -23.33 32.84
CA SER A 183 -29.47 -24.74 33.02
C SER A 183 -29.53 -25.49 31.68
N GLN A 184 -29.59 -26.82 31.72
CA GLN A 184 -29.63 -27.65 30.51
C GLN A 184 -30.87 -27.38 29.64
N ASP A 185 -32.02 -27.08 30.24
CA ASP A 185 -33.28 -26.74 29.56
C ASP A 185 -33.31 -25.33 28.92
N GLY A 186 -32.17 -24.66 28.84
CA GLY A 186 -32.07 -23.28 28.36
C GLY A 186 -32.50 -22.23 29.39
N SER A 187 -32.91 -22.62 30.61
CA SER A 187 -33.34 -21.64 31.61
C SER A 187 -32.17 -20.79 32.13
N ALA A 188 -32.24 -19.50 31.80
CA ALA A 188 -31.49 -18.42 32.42
C ALA A 188 -32.49 -17.41 32.98
N ALA A 189 -32.07 -16.56 33.94
CA ALA A 189 -32.92 -15.46 34.40
C ALA A 189 -33.22 -14.54 33.21
N GLY A 190 -34.48 -14.40 32.79
CA GLY A 190 -34.83 -13.77 31.51
C GLY A 190 -34.33 -12.32 31.33
N SER A 191 -34.15 -11.58 32.42
CA SER A 191 -33.57 -10.24 32.45
C SER A 191 -32.04 -10.19 32.23
N SER A 192 -31.35 -11.33 32.17
CA SER A 192 -29.89 -11.41 32.02
C SER A 192 -29.40 -11.45 30.57
N LEU A 193 -30.27 -11.73 29.59
CA LEU A 193 -29.89 -11.82 28.18
C LEU A 193 -29.91 -10.44 27.51
N VAL A 194 -28.90 -9.64 27.83
CA VAL A 194 -28.74 -8.25 27.41
C VAL A 194 -27.93 -8.09 26.10
N GLY A 195 -28.00 -6.88 25.53
CA GLY A 195 -27.27 -6.51 24.32
C GLY A 195 -27.89 -7.02 23.01
N ALA A 196 -27.35 -6.57 21.87
CA ALA A 196 -27.89 -6.90 20.55
C ALA A 196 -27.52 -8.34 20.15
N THR A 197 -26.26 -8.72 20.33
CA THR A 197 -25.71 -10.01 19.91
C THR A 197 -25.79 -11.02 21.05
N LYS A 198 -26.38 -12.19 20.81
CA LYS A 198 -26.54 -13.25 21.83
C LYS A 198 -26.06 -14.58 21.28
N TYR A 199 -25.20 -15.27 22.03
CA TYR A 199 -24.67 -16.58 21.66
C TYR A 199 -24.88 -17.61 22.76
N ILE A 200 -25.15 -18.87 22.39
CA ILE A 200 -24.98 -20.03 23.29
C ILE A 200 -23.60 -20.63 23.00
N VAL A 201 -22.80 -20.88 24.03
CA VAL A 201 -21.47 -21.50 23.87
C VAL A 201 -21.47 -22.87 24.53
N GLY A 202 -21.14 -23.90 23.75
CA GLY A 202 -21.23 -25.30 24.14
C GLY A 202 -22.40 -26.06 23.49
N GLY A 203 -22.36 -27.39 23.58
CA GLY A 203 -23.35 -28.28 22.96
C GLY A 203 -24.72 -28.27 23.64
N THR A 204 -25.74 -28.81 22.96
CA THR A 204 -27.12 -28.90 23.48
C THR A 204 -27.23 -29.65 24.81
N ALA A 205 -26.38 -30.66 25.01
CA ALA A 205 -26.27 -31.38 26.29
C ALA A 205 -25.85 -30.52 27.51
N LYS A 206 -25.50 -29.23 27.30
CA LYS A 206 -25.19 -28.27 28.37
C LYS A 206 -26.21 -27.14 28.50
N VAL A 207 -26.77 -26.70 27.39
CA VAL A 207 -27.85 -25.69 27.30
C VAL A 207 -28.59 -25.97 25.99
N ASP A 208 -29.89 -26.26 26.04
CA ASP A 208 -30.76 -26.41 24.88
C ASP A 208 -30.89 -25.08 24.09
N ASP A 209 -31.49 -25.12 22.89
CA ASP A 209 -31.60 -23.92 22.05
C ASP A 209 -32.58 -22.90 22.63
N ILE A 210 -32.11 -21.65 22.78
CA ILE A 210 -32.89 -20.51 23.26
C ILE A 210 -33.31 -19.66 22.05
N THR A 211 -34.60 -19.37 21.92
CA THR A 211 -35.14 -18.60 20.79
C THR A 211 -34.45 -17.24 20.65
N GLY A 212 -33.89 -16.95 19.47
CA GLY A 212 -33.19 -15.69 19.18
C GLY A 212 -31.74 -15.64 19.66
N VAL A 213 -31.11 -16.78 19.99
CA VAL A 213 -29.71 -16.88 20.42
C VAL A 213 -28.96 -17.87 19.51
N THR A 214 -27.80 -17.47 18.98
CA THR A 214 -27.03 -18.28 18.00
C THR A 214 -26.05 -19.23 18.70
N ARG A 215 -25.98 -20.50 18.33
CA ARG A 215 -25.06 -21.46 18.96
C ARG A 215 -23.64 -21.43 18.35
N ILE A 216 -22.62 -21.51 19.21
CA ILE A 216 -21.22 -21.79 18.88
C ILE A 216 -20.80 -23.02 19.71
N SER A 217 -20.55 -24.15 19.05
CA SER A 217 -20.30 -25.43 19.72
C SER A 217 -19.42 -26.36 18.90
N GLY A 218 -18.63 -27.20 19.57
CA GLY A 218 -17.96 -28.36 18.98
C GLY A 218 -18.38 -29.68 19.64
N THR A 219 -17.75 -30.79 19.21
CA THR A 219 -17.96 -32.14 19.76
C THR A 219 -17.44 -32.31 21.19
N ASP A 220 -16.50 -31.46 21.60
CA ASP A 220 -15.93 -31.38 22.94
C ASP A 220 -15.47 -29.94 23.24
N ARG A 221 -14.89 -29.73 24.43
CA ARG A 221 -14.38 -28.43 24.89
C ARG A 221 -13.33 -27.78 23.98
N PHE A 222 -12.47 -28.57 23.35
CA PHE A 222 -11.39 -28.08 22.50
C PHE A 222 -11.93 -27.77 21.10
N ALA A 223 -12.87 -28.57 20.61
CA ALA A 223 -13.63 -28.27 19.40
C ALA A 223 -14.51 -27.02 19.56
N THR A 224 -15.15 -26.80 20.72
CA THR A 224 -15.86 -25.54 21.03
C THR A 224 -14.91 -24.35 21.05
N ASN A 225 -13.72 -24.48 21.65
CA ASN A 225 -12.68 -23.44 21.59
C ASN A 225 -12.26 -23.12 20.15
N SER A 226 -12.08 -24.14 19.30
CA SER A 226 -11.78 -23.96 17.88
C SER A 226 -12.93 -23.29 17.10
N ALA A 227 -14.19 -23.62 17.41
CA ALA A 227 -15.37 -22.99 16.82
C ALA A 227 -15.49 -21.50 17.22
N VAL A 228 -15.17 -21.16 18.47
CA VAL A 228 -15.08 -19.76 18.90
C VAL A 228 -13.96 -19.03 18.16
N ALA A 229 -12.79 -19.64 17.97
CA ALA A 229 -11.69 -19.06 17.19
C ALA A 229 -12.01 -18.86 15.70
N SER A 230 -12.95 -19.63 15.13
CA SER A 230 -13.40 -19.44 13.75
C SER A 230 -14.50 -18.37 13.63
N THR A 231 -15.42 -18.33 14.60
CA THR A 231 -16.64 -17.50 14.56
C THR A 231 -16.42 -16.06 15.05
N LEU A 232 -15.57 -15.86 16.08
CA LEU A 232 -15.34 -14.55 16.68
C LEU A 232 -14.02 -13.93 16.21
N THR A 233 -13.99 -12.59 16.17
CA THR A 233 -12.82 -11.80 15.74
C THR A 233 -11.91 -11.48 16.92
N PHE A 234 -10.63 -11.86 16.79
CA PHE A 234 -9.54 -11.54 17.72
C PHE A 234 -8.38 -10.90 16.95
N THR A 235 -7.49 -10.17 17.64
CA THR A 235 -6.19 -9.85 17.08
C THR A 235 -5.22 -10.99 17.41
N TYR A 236 -4.60 -11.54 16.36
CA TYR A 236 -3.70 -12.69 16.45
C TYR A 236 -2.22 -12.25 16.52
N ASP A 237 -1.96 -10.99 16.88
CA ASP A 237 -0.63 -10.47 17.25
C ASP A 237 -0.09 -11.14 18.52
N ARG A 238 -0.98 -11.64 19.37
CA ARG A 238 -0.66 -12.43 20.54
C ARG A 238 -1.70 -13.53 20.76
N VAL A 239 -1.25 -14.71 21.15
CA VAL A 239 -2.12 -15.83 21.55
C VAL A 239 -1.61 -16.43 22.84
N TYR A 240 -2.53 -16.67 23.77
CA TYR A 240 -2.25 -17.34 25.04
C TYR A 240 -2.68 -18.79 24.95
N VAL A 241 -1.79 -19.73 25.26
CA VAL A 241 -2.08 -21.17 25.29
C VAL A 241 -2.16 -21.60 26.74
N ALA A 242 -3.33 -22.05 27.19
CA ALA A 242 -3.63 -22.37 28.59
C ALA A 242 -4.28 -23.75 28.72
N ASN A 243 -4.15 -24.39 29.89
CA ASN A 243 -4.69 -25.74 30.10
C ASN A 243 -6.23 -25.75 30.10
N GLY A 244 -6.84 -26.48 29.13
CA GLY A 244 -8.28 -26.61 28.97
C GLY A 244 -8.93 -27.72 29.82
N VAL A 245 -8.17 -28.39 30.68
CA VAL A 245 -8.68 -29.43 31.60
C VAL A 245 -8.94 -28.84 32.98
N SER A 246 -7.92 -28.22 33.59
CA SER A 246 -8.02 -27.53 34.88
C SER A 246 -8.55 -26.10 34.76
N CYS A 247 -8.34 -25.44 33.62
CA CYS A 247 -8.95 -24.14 33.26
C CYS A 247 -8.62 -22.92 34.14
N VAL A 248 -7.99 -23.11 35.31
CA VAL A 248 -7.66 -22.03 36.27
C VAL A 248 -6.75 -20.95 35.68
N ASP A 249 -5.71 -21.34 34.94
CA ASP A 249 -4.78 -20.40 34.32
C ASP A 249 -5.44 -19.63 33.16
N ALA A 250 -6.40 -20.26 32.47
CA ALA A 250 -7.19 -19.63 31.40
C ALA A 250 -8.15 -18.57 31.96
N LEU A 251 -8.72 -18.80 33.15
CA LEU A 251 -9.50 -17.79 33.89
C LEU A 251 -8.64 -16.58 34.26
N ALA A 252 -7.48 -16.82 34.88
CA ALA A 252 -6.60 -15.75 35.35
C ALA A 252 -6.06 -14.88 34.21
N VAL A 253 -5.74 -15.47 33.05
CA VAL A 253 -5.17 -14.73 31.90
C VAL A 253 -6.21 -14.02 31.03
N ALA A 254 -7.50 -14.36 31.13
CA ALA A 254 -8.54 -13.79 30.26
C ALA A 254 -8.57 -12.24 30.22
N PRO A 255 -8.40 -11.49 31.34
CA PRO A 255 -8.34 -10.03 31.32
C PRO A 255 -7.07 -9.47 30.68
N LEU A 256 -5.93 -10.18 30.80
CA LEU A 256 -4.67 -9.80 30.17
C LEU A 256 -4.75 -10.03 28.65
N ALA A 257 -5.31 -11.17 28.24
CA ALA A 257 -5.59 -11.46 26.84
C ALA A 257 -6.55 -10.42 26.23
N ALA A 258 -7.59 -10.02 26.96
CA ALA A 258 -8.54 -9.00 26.53
C ALA A 258 -7.89 -7.65 26.19
N LYS A 259 -6.90 -7.20 26.97
CA LYS A 259 -6.15 -5.95 26.68
C LYS A 259 -5.55 -5.96 25.28
N HIS A 260 -4.91 -7.08 24.94
CA HIS A 260 -4.33 -7.35 23.63
C HIS A 260 -5.33 -7.87 22.59
N SER A 261 -6.64 -7.88 22.90
CA SER A 261 -7.71 -8.48 22.06
C SER A 261 -7.42 -9.92 21.61
N ALA A 262 -6.60 -10.62 22.40
CA ALA A 262 -5.97 -11.89 22.08
C ALA A 262 -6.89 -13.08 22.35
N PHE A 263 -6.71 -14.13 21.56
CA PHE A 263 -7.37 -15.41 21.77
C PHE A 263 -6.68 -16.23 22.87
N VAL A 264 -7.48 -16.94 23.67
CA VAL A 264 -7.02 -17.94 24.65
C VAL A 264 -7.30 -19.34 24.08
N ALA A 265 -6.26 -19.96 23.54
CA ALA A 265 -6.33 -21.30 22.99
C ALA A 265 -6.26 -22.33 24.12
N LEU A 266 -7.30 -23.16 24.23
CA LEU A 266 -7.39 -24.19 25.26
C LEU A 266 -6.67 -25.46 24.81
N ALA A 267 -5.65 -25.85 25.57
CA ALA A 267 -4.78 -26.98 25.31
C ALA A 267 -5.23 -28.24 26.07
N SER A 268 -5.13 -29.39 25.41
CA SER A 268 -5.10 -30.69 26.05
C SER A 268 -3.67 -31.03 26.53
N SER A 269 -3.45 -32.22 27.06
CA SER A 269 -2.11 -32.69 27.46
C SER A 269 -1.15 -32.94 26.28
N SER A 270 -1.65 -33.04 25.05
CA SER A 270 -0.86 -33.41 23.86
C SER A 270 -1.10 -32.54 22.63
N ASP A 271 -2.19 -31.77 22.59
CA ASP A 271 -2.61 -31.03 21.40
C ASP A 271 -3.46 -29.77 21.70
N VAL A 272 -3.56 -28.88 20.72
CA VAL A 272 -4.41 -27.67 20.76
C VAL A 272 -5.34 -27.71 19.54
N ALA A 273 -6.59 -28.11 19.69
CA ALA A 273 -7.51 -28.31 18.56
C ALA A 273 -7.72 -27.03 17.71
N ALA A 274 -7.70 -25.85 18.35
CA ALA A 274 -7.78 -24.56 17.67
C ALA A 274 -6.53 -24.21 16.83
N ALA A 275 -5.43 -24.96 16.92
CA ALA A 275 -4.15 -24.61 16.29
C ALA A 275 -4.25 -24.39 14.78
N ALA A 276 -5.01 -25.20 14.03
CA ALA A 276 -5.17 -24.98 12.59
C ALA A 276 -5.82 -23.62 12.27
N THR A 277 -6.90 -23.27 12.99
CA THR A 277 -7.61 -21.99 12.84
C THR A 277 -6.78 -20.80 13.34
N VAL A 278 -6.01 -20.98 14.40
CA VAL A 278 -5.14 -19.95 14.99
C VAL A 278 -3.92 -19.70 14.10
N ASN A 279 -3.20 -20.75 13.71
CA ASN A 279 -1.95 -20.66 12.94
C ASN A 279 -2.16 -20.01 11.57
N ALA A 280 -3.32 -20.23 10.94
CA ALA A 280 -3.72 -19.57 9.70
C ALA A 280 -3.94 -18.05 9.84
N LYS A 281 -4.04 -17.53 11.07
CA LYS A 281 -4.26 -16.12 11.40
C LYS A 281 -3.06 -15.46 12.10
N LEU A 282 -2.03 -16.23 12.48
CA LEU A 282 -0.79 -15.71 13.05
C LEU A 282 0.07 -15.03 11.97
N LEU A 283 0.85 -14.03 12.38
CA LEU A 283 1.90 -13.40 11.59
C LEU A 283 3.28 -13.84 12.09
N SER A 284 4.34 -13.61 11.32
CA SER A 284 5.73 -13.87 11.74
C SER A 284 6.17 -13.02 12.95
N THR A 285 5.46 -11.92 13.22
CA THR A 285 5.65 -11.04 14.39
C THR A 285 4.78 -11.42 15.60
N SER A 286 3.88 -12.40 15.45
CA SER A 286 2.94 -12.78 16.51
C SER A 286 3.61 -13.51 17.67
N LYS A 287 3.15 -13.25 18.90
CA LYS A 287 3.70 -13.86 20.12
C LYS A 287 2.79 -14.97 20.66
N VAL A 288 3.32 -16.19 20.76
CA VAL A 288 2.63 -17.32 21.40
C VAL A 288 3.18 -17.50 22.82
N ILE A 289 2.31 -17.35 23.82
CA ILE A 289 2.66 -17.34 25.23
C ILE A 289 1.98 -18.54 25.90
N ALA A 290 2.74 -19.44 26.51
CA ALA A 290 2.17 -20.48 27.37
C ALA A 290 1.77 -19.90 28.73
N VAL A 291 0.66 -20.36 29.29
CA VAL A 291 0.15 -19.93 30.59
C VAL A 291 0.07 -21.14 31.52
N GLY A 292 0.66 -21.00 32.70
CA GLY A 292 0.92 -22.10 33.62
C GLY A 292 2.29 -22.75 33.40
N GLY A 293 2.74 -23.54 34.38
CA GLY A 293 4.01 -24.26 34.32
C GLY A 293 4.06 -25.32 33.22
N ILE A 294 5.24 -25.93 33.01
CA ILE A 294 5.48 -26.92 31.93
C ILE A 294 4.52 -28.13 32.00
N ASN A 295 4.03 -28.49 33.19
CA ASN A 295 3.07 -29.56 33.41
C ASN A 295 1.62 -29.18 33.03
N ALA A 296 1.29 -27.88 33.01
CA ALA A 296 -0.01 -27.37 32.59
C ALA A 296 -0.06 -27.20 31.06
N VAL A 297 1.00 -26.62 30.47
CA VAL A 297 1.21 -26.49 29.02
C VAL A 297 2.67 -26.75 28.71
N SER A 298 2.98 -27.92 28.14
CA SER A 298 4.34 -28.27 27.74
C SER A 298 4.78 -27.48 26.50
N ASP A 299 6.09 -27.31 26.28
CA ASP A 299 6.58 -26.59 25.10
C ASP A 299 6.23 -27.29 23.78
N ALA A 300 6.09 -28.61 23.79
CA ALA A 300 5.61 -29.39 22.65
C ALA A 300 4.14 -29.10 22.31
N VAL A 301 3.30 -28.86 23.32
CA VAL A 301 1.88 -28.49 23.14
C VAL A 301 1.74 -27.02 22.75
N LYS A 302 2.49 -26.11 23.40
CA LYS A 302 2.63 -24.71 22.98
C LYS A 302 3.05 -24.63 21.52
N GLY A 303 4.05 -25.41 21.10
CA GLY A 303 4.57 -25.45 19.73
C GLY A 303 3.60 -25.96 18.66
N LYS A 304 2.42 -26.48 19.04
CA LYS A 304 1.31 -26.71 18.09
C LYS A 304 0.74 -25.40 17.59
N VAL A 305 0.72 -24.38 18.44
CA VAL A 305 0.35 -23.00 18.10
C VAL A 305 1.62 -22.26 17.71
N ALA A 306 1.85 -22.11 16.41
CA ALA A 306 3.04 -21.48 15.87
C ALA A 306 2.66 -20.77 14.56
N PHE A 307 3.41 -19.73 14.19
CA PHE A 307 3.29 -19.19 12.84
C PHE A 307 3.57 -20.31 11.84
N GLY A 308 2.52 -20.76 11.16
CA GLY A 308 2.65 -21.69 10.06
C GLY A 308 3.34 -20.93 8.93
N LEU A 309 4.54 -21.35 8.57
CA LEU A 309 5.11 -21.01 7.27
C LEU A 309 4.22 -21.65 6.19
N ASN A 310 3.15 -20.96 5.81
CA ASN A 310 2.58 -21.05 4.48
C ASN A 310 3.68 -20.54 3.55
N THR A 311 4.60 -21.44 3.20
CA THR A 311 5.65 -21.14 2.25
C THR A 311 5.00 -20.91 0.90
N MET A 312 5.31 -19.77 0.31
CA MET A 312 5.07 -19.56 -1.10
C MET A 312 5.72 -20.72 -1.87
N ALA A 313 4.92 -21.48 -2.60
CA ALA A 313 5.38 -22.65 -3.32
C ALA A 313 4.49 -22.93 -4.55
N ILE A 314 4.99 -23.74 -5.48
CA ILE A 314 4.23 -24.19 -6.64
C ILE A 314 3.38 -25.41 -6.22
N SER A 315 2.06 -25.22 -6.09
CA SER A 315 1.11 -26.27 -5.75
C SER A 315 0.97 -27.30 -6.88
N SER A 316 0.94 -26.88 -8.14
CA SER A 316 0.99 -27.78 -9.31
C SER A 316 1.60 -27.12 -10.55
N LEU A 317 2.06 -27.96 -11.48
CA LEU A 317 2.57 -27.57 -12.80
C LEU A 317 2.05 -28.58 -13.82
N THR A 318 1.40 -28.12 -14.88
CA THR A 318 0.79 -28.95 -15.92
C THR A 318 1.09 -28.43 -17.31
N VAL A 319 1.12 -29.31 -18.31
CA VAL A 319 1.15 -28.94 -19.73
C VAL A 319 -0.29 -28.79 -20.20
N THR A 320 -0.66 -27.61 -20.72
CA THR A 320 -2.05 -27.26 -21.08
C THR A 320 -2.21 -26.85 -22.55
N GLY A 321 -1.16 -26.97 -23.35
CA GLY A 321 -1.13 -26.71 -24.78
C GLY A 321 0.26 -26.97 -25.35
N ALA A 322 0.39 -27.02 -26.68
CA ALA A 322 1.63 -27.34 -27.38
C ALA A 322 2.80 -26.37 -27.08
N LYS A 323 2.53 -25.23 -26.45
CA LYS A 323 3.52 -24.26 -25.95
C LYS A 323 3.27 -23.83 -24.50
N LYS A 324 2.27 -24.37 -23.81
CA LYS A 324 1.72 -23.78 -22.58
C LYS A 324 1.97 -24.65 -21.36
N LEU A 325 2.54 -24.03 -20.34
CA LEU A 325 2.70 -24.57 -19.00
C LEU A 325 1.82 -23.76 -18.04
N THR A 326 0.90 -24.41 -17.33
CA THR A 326 0.10 -23.77 -16.28
C THR A 326 0.71 -24.09 -14.92
N VAL A 327 1.08 -23.05 -14.19
CA VAL A 327 1.63 -23.12 -12.83
C VAL A 327 0.58 -22.62 -11.85
N ASN A 328 0.33 -23.37 -10.77
CA ASN A 328 -0.52 -22.95 -9.67
C ASN A 328 0.35 -22.78 -8.41
N PHE A 329 0.03 -21.80 -7.59
CA PHE A 329 0.74 -21.48 -6.36
C PHE A 329 -0.04 -21.96 -5.13
N THR A 330 0.59 -21.95 -3.95
CA THR A 330 -0.08 -22.20 -2.66
C THR A 330 -0.91 -21.02 -2.17
N GLN A 331 -0.67 -19.83 -2.71
CA GLN A 331 -1.30 -18.56 -2.34
C GLN A 331 -1.11 -17.52 -3.46
N ALA A 332 -1.80 -16.38 -3.37
CA ALA A 332 -1.66 -15.28 -4.32
C ALA A 332 -0.23 -14.69 -4.35
N VAL A 333 0.33 -14.46 -5.54
CA VAL A 333 1.71 -14.00 -5.72
C VAL A 333 1.84 -12.49 -5.96
N ASP A 334 2.99 -11.92 -5.58
CA ASP A 334 3.38 -10.57 -5.97
C ASP A 334 3.97 -10.58 -7.39
N THR A 335 3.10 -10.31 -8.37
CA THR A 335 3.44 -10.32 -9.80
C THR A 335 4.48 -9.29 -10.21
N ALA A 336 4.75 -8.26 -9.40
CA ALA A 336 5.83 -7.30 -9.67
C ALA A 336 7.21 -7.83 -9.28
N LYS A 337 7.28 -8.84 -8.41
CA LYS A 337 8.53 -9.49 -7.96
C LYS A 337 8.77 -10.86 -8.58
N ALA A 338 7.72 -11.54 -9.05
CA ALA A 338 7.81 -12.88 -9.63
C ALA A 338 8.60 -12.90 -10.96
N VAL A 339 9.83 -13.39 -10.93
CA VAL A 339 10.65 -13.61 -12.14
C VAL A 339 10.58 -15.10 -12.49
N VAL A 340 9.94 -15.42 -13.62
CA VAL A 340 9.72 -16.80 -14.08
C VAL A 340 10.79 -17.22 -15.08
N ALA A 341 11.34 -18.41 -14.88
CA ALA A 341 12.24 -19.07 -15.83
C ALA A 341 11.82 -20.54 -16.04
N VAL A 342 12.03 -21.07 -17.26
CA VAL A 342 11.74 -22.47 -17.61
C VAL A 342 13.00 -23.15 -18.12
N LYS A 343 13.22 -24.39 -17.71
CA LYS A 343 14.27 -25.27 -18.24
C LYS A 343 13.68 -26.60 -18.72
N LYS A 344 14.26 -27.16 -19.79
CA LYS A 344 14.06 -28.56 -20.18
C LYS A 344 15.30 -29.34 -19.76
N GLY A 345 15.18 -30.19 -18.73
CA GLY A 345 16.34 -30.71 -18.01
C GLY A 345 17.25 -29.57 -17.52
N GLY A 346 18.51 -29.55 -17.98
CA GLY A 346 19.48 -28.48 -17.66
C GLY A 346 19.40 -27.22 -18.52
N VAL A 347 18.72 -27.26 -19.67
CA VAL A 347 18.78 -26.22 -20.71
C VAL A 347 17.65 -25.20 -20.55
N THR A 348 17.97 -23.90 -20.52
CA THR A 348 16.98 -22.81 -20.48
C THR A 348 16.11 -22.79 -21.72
N VAL A 349 14.80 -22.60 -21.54
CA VAL A 349 13.82 -22.49 -22.63
C VAL A 349 13.24 -21.07 -22.63
N ASN A 350 13.22 -20.44 -23.80
CA ASN A 350 12.72 -19.07 -23.93
C ASN A 350 11.20 -19.02 -23.72
N ILE A 351 10.79 -18.04 -22.91
CA ILE A 351 9.38 -17.71 -22.63
C ILE A 351 8.96 -16.62 -23.62
N ALA A 352 7.79 -16.78 -24.25
CA ALA A 352 7.16 -15.76 -25.08
C ALA A 352 6.27 -14.83 -24.24
N SER A 353 5.53 -15.36 -23.27
CA SER A 353 4.71 -14.58 -22.35
C SER A 353 4.48 -15.33 -21.03
N THR A 354 4.05 -14.59 -20.00
CA THR A 354 3.52 -15.15 -18.76
C THR A 354 2.34 -14.31 -18.32
N THR A 355 1.18 -14.96 -18.14
CA THR A 355 -0.09 -14.30 -17.79
C THR A 355 -0.59 -14.88 -16.47
N PHE A 356 -0.60 -14.06 -15.42
CA PHE A 356 -1.16 -14.43 -14.12
C PHE A 356 -2.70 -14.34 -14.13
N SER A 357 -3.35 -15.19 -13.33
CA SER A 357 -4.80 -15.07 -13.09
C SER A 357 -5.14 -13.82 -12.28
N THR A 358 -6.41 -13.38 -12.36
CA THR A 358 -6.92 -12.19 -11.64
C THR A 358 -6.78 -12.28 -10.12
N ASP A 359 -6.92 -13.49 -9.56
CA ASP A 359 -6.69 -13.79 -8.14
C ASP A 359 -5.21 -13.99 -7.79
N LYS A 360 -4.32 -13.98 -8.79
CA LYS A 360 -2.86 -14.20 -8.71
C LYS A 360 -2.45 -15.55 -8.12
N THR A 361 -3.34 -16.55 -8.07
CA THR A 361 -3.02 -17.89 -7.56
C THR A 361 -2.45 -18.83 -8.61
N SER A 362 -2.49 -18.45 -9.89
CA SER A 362 -1.95 -19.23 -11.01
C SER A 362 -1.31 -18.34 -12.09
N ALA A 363 -0.55 -18.96 -12.99
CA ALA A 363 -0.09 -18.33 -14.23
C ALA A 363 -0.04 -19.32 -15.39
N VAL A 364 -0.31 -18.83 -16.60
CA VAL A 364 -0.04 -19.53 -17.85
C VAL A 364 1.25 -18.98 -18.45
N ILE A 365 2.23 -19.85 -18.66
CA ILE A 365 3.53 -19.54 -19.26
C ILE A 365 3.50 -20.08 -20.69
N GLU A 366 3.61 -19.20 -21.68
CA GLU A 366 3.72 -19.59 -23.09
C GLU A 366 5.19 -19.55 -23.51
N LEU A 367 5.70 -20.67 -24.03
CA LEU A 367 7.08 -20.81 -24.49
C LEU A 367 7.22 -20.34 -25.94
N SER A 368 8.40 -19.86 -26.33
CA SER A 368 8.65 -19.45 -27.73
C SER A 368 8.59 -20.65 -28.69
N GLY A 369 9.12 -21.80 -28.28
CA GLY A 369 9.12 -23.07 -29.03
C GLY A 369 8.02 -24.04 -28.59
N LYS A 370 7.74 -25.06 -29.41
CA LYS A 370 6.85 -26.17 -29.01
C LYS A 370 7.45 -26.99 -27.87
N ILE A 371 6.60 -27.45 -26.97
CA ILE A 371 6.91 -28.45 -25.95
C ILE A 371 7.12 -29.80 -26.66
N THR A 372 8.18 -30.50 -26.27
CA THR A 372 8.60 -31.80 -26.82
C THR A 372 8.97 -32.71 -25.67
N LYS A 373 8.89 -34.03 -25.85
CA LYS A 373 9.03 -35.03 -24.77
C LYS A 373 10.24 -34.80 -23.86
N GLY A 374 10.01 -34.87 -22.56
CA GLY A 374 11.02 -34.69 -21.51
C GLY A 374 10.55 -33.80 -20.37
N ASP A 375 11.41 -33.60 -19.37
CA ASP A 375 11.07 -32.91 -18.14
C ASP A 375 11.28 -31.40 -18.23
N TYR A 376 10.22 -30.65 -17.93
CA TYR A 376 10.20 -29.19 -17.87
C TYR A 376 10.12 -28.72 -16.42
N THR A 377 11.12 -27.97 -15.99
CA THR A 377 11.16 -27.33 -14.68
C THR A 377 10.82 -25.85 -14.82
N VAL A 378 9.74 -25.41 -14.19
CA VAL A 378 9.45 -23.98 -13.98
C VAL A 378 10.05 -23.58 -12.63
N SER A 379 10.81 -22.49 -12.63
CA SER A 379 11.36 -21.86 -11.43
C SER A 379 10.93 -20.40 -11.34
N VAL A 380 10.53 -19.94 -10.17
CA VAL A 380 10.15 -18.54 -9.90
C VAL A 380 11.05 -17.97 -8.79
N THR A 381 11.69 -16.84 -9.07
CA THR A 381 12.52 -16.08 -8.12
C THR A 381 11.85 -14.75 -7.73
N GLY A 382 12.39 -14.08 -6.71
CA GLY A 382 11.92 -12.77 -6.23
C GLY A 382 10.72 -12.81 -5.28
N LEU A 383 9.99 -13.93 -5.22
CA LEU A 383 8.92 -14.16 -4.23
C LEU A 383 9.44 -14.63 -2.86
N THR A 384 10.59 -15.31 -2.84
CA THR A 384 11.25 -15.92 -1.68
C THR A 384 12.76 -15.77 -1.82
N ALA A 385 13.51 -15.97 -0.73
CA ALA A 385 14.98 -15.89 -0.73
C ALA A 385 15.63 -16.95 -1.64
N GLU A 386 15.04 -18.14 -1.70
CA GLU A 386 15.40 -19.20 -2.65
C GLU A 386 14.36 -19.28 -3.78
N ALA A 387 14.76 -19.85 -4.93
CA ALA A 387 13.85 -20.05 -6.07
C ALA A 387 12.86 -21.19 -5.77
N ILE A 388 11.55 -20.94 -5.93
CA ILE A 388 10.56 -22.02 -5.90
C ILE A 388 10.51 -22.68 -7.26
N ALA A 389 10.57 -24.02 -7.31
CA ALA A 389 10.60 -24.75 -8.57
C ALA A 389 9.74 -26.01 -8.53
N LYS A 390 9.22 -26.40 -9.71
CA LYS A 390 8.50 -27.66 -9.90
C LYS A 390 8.74 -28.18 -11.31
N THR A 391 8.72 -29.51 -11.45
CA THR A 391 8.98 -30.20 -12.72
C THR A 391 7.73 -30.95 -13.17
N VAL A 392 7.48 -30.96 -14.48
CA VAL A 392 6.45 -31.78 -15.14
C VAL A 392 7.07 -32.51 -16.33
N THR A 393 6.76 -33.80 -16.47
CA THR A 393 7.15 -34.59 -17.64
C THR A 393 6.16 -34.33 -18.77
N ALA A 394 6.65 -33.76 -19.87
CA ALA A 394 5.87 -33.55 -21.08
C ALA A 394 6.01 -34.72 -22.06
N ALA A 395 4.97 -34.95 -22.86
CA ALA A 395 5.00 -35.79 -24.05
C ALA A 395 5.19 -34.92 -25.31
N ASP A 396 5.57 -35.54 -26.43
CA ASP A 396 5.53 -34.88 -27.74
C ASP A 396 4.08 -34.55 -28.13
N GLU A 397 3.88 -33.51 -28.92
CA GLU A 397 2.59 -33.22 -29.54
C GLU A 397 2.19 -34.37 -30.47
N ALA A 398 0.98 -34.90 -30.29
CA ALA A 398 0.46 -36.03 -31.04
C ALA A 398 -1.00 -35.77 -31.43
N VAL A 399 -1.43 -36.32 -32.57
CA VAL A 399 -2.84 -36.31 -32.97
C VAL A 399 -3.65 -37.10 -31.94
N ALA A 400 -4.73 -36.51 -31.44
CA ALA A 400 -5.68 -37.16 -30.52
C ALA A 400 -7.08 -37.34 -31.13
N LYS A 401 -7.46 -36.46 -32.06
CA LYS A 401 -8.73 -36.56 -32.80
C LYS A 401 -8.55 -36.07 -34.24
N ILE A 402 -9.13 -36.81 -35.18
CA ILE A 402 -9.37 -36.34 -36.55
C ILE A 402 -10.88 -36.23 -36.72
N ASP A 403 -11.35 -35.13 -37.30
CA ASP A 403 -12.76 -34.84 -37.54
C ASP A 403 -13.00 -34.54 -39.02
N ILE A 404 -14.02 -35.14 -39.63
CA ILE A 404 -14.45 -34.83 -41.00
C ILE A 404 -15.81 -34.14 -40.86
N ALA A 405 -15.82 -32.81 -40.99
CA ALA A 405 -17.01 -31.99 -40.73
C ALA A 405 -18.11 -32.22 -41.77
N ALA A 406 -17.72 -32.39 -43.04
CA ALA A 406 -18.63 -32.55 -44.17
C ALA A 406 -19.54 -33.78 -44.04
N ASN A 407 -20.82 -33.66 -44.38
CA ASN A 407 -21.72 -34.80 -44.64
C ASN A 407 -21.98 -35.00 -46.14
N ALA A 408 -21.75 -33.96 -46.94
CA ALA A 408 -21.88 -33.97 -48.39
C ALA A 408 -20.78 -33.09 -49.03
N ILE A 409 -20.51 -33.32 -50.33
CA ILE A 409 -19.47 -32.65 -51.12
C ILE A 409 -20.04 -32.14 -52.44
N TYR A 410 -19.73 -30.89 -52.81
CA TYR A 410 -20.15 -30.30 -54.08
C TYR A 410 -19.13 -30.60 -55.19
N VAL A 411 -19.60 -31.13 -56.33
CA VAL A 411 -18.75 -31.33 -57.52
C VAL A 411 -18.76 -30.10 -58.42
N ASN A 412 -17.57 -29.51 -58.60
CA ASN A 412 -17.29 -28.48 -59.58
C ASN A 412 -16.51 -29.09 -60.75
N ALA A 413 -17.17 -29.28 -61.89
CA ALA A 413 -16.68 -30.04 -63.06
C ALA A 413 -16.27 -31.49 -62.71
N THR A 414 -15.01 -31.74 -62.35
CA THR A 414 -14.47 -33.08 -62.04
C THR A 414 -13.91 -33.20 -60.62
N THR A 415 -13.98 -32.15 -59.79
CA THR A 415 -13.44 -32.16 -58.42
C THR A 415 -14.50 -31.78 -57.39
N ALA A 416 -14.35 -32.29 -56.17
CA ALA A 416 -15.17 -31.89 -55.02
C ALA A 416 -14.30 -31.71 -53.78
N THR A 417 -14.78 -30.97 -52.78
CA THR A 417 -14.02 -30.69 -51.55
C THR A 417 -14.79 -31.05 -50.28
N ALA A 418 -14.07 -31.57 -49.28
CA ALA A 418 -14.55 -31.73 -47.91
C ALA A 418 -13.56 -31.12 -46.92
N TYR A 419 -14.07 -30.57 -45.81
CA TYR A 419 -13.23 -30.06 -44.72
C TYR A 419 -12.96 -31.13 -43.67
N TYR A 420 -11.73 -31.18 -43.20
CA TYR A 420 -11.30 -31.97 -42.05
C TYR A 420 -10.49 -31.11 -41.07
N HIS A 421 -10.59 -31.45 -39.79
CA HIS A 421 -9.83 -30.83 -38.71
C HIS A 421 -9.05 -31.91 -37.96
N VAL A 422 -7.85 -31.57 -37.50
CA VAL A 422 -7.00 -32.45 -36.67
C VAL A 422 -6.71 -31.73 -35.37
N TYR A 423 -6.91 -32.40 -34.24
CA TYR A 423 -6.68 -31.85 -32.90
C TYR A 423 -5.59 -32.63 -32.18
N ASN A 424 -4.72 -31.92 -31.45
CA ASN A 424 -3.71 -32.52 -30.59
C ASN A 424 -4.31 -32.97 -29.24
N GLN A 425 -3.49 -33.57 -28.37
CA GLN A 425 -3.93 -34.03 -27.04
C GLN A 425 -4.41 -32.92 -26.09
N TYR A 426 -4.17 -31.66 -26.43
CA TYR A 426 -4.62 -30.47 -25.68
C TYR A 426 -5.87 -29.83 -26.29
N ASN A 427 -6.50 -30.50 -27.27
CA ASN A 427 -7.66 -30.02 -28.03
C ASN A 427 -7.38 -28.74 -28.86
N GLU A 428 -6.11 -28.45 -29.18
CA GLU A 428 -5.72 -27.39 -30.10
C GLU A 428 -5.71 -27.93 -31.55
N GLU A 429 -6.13 -27.11 -32.51
CA GLU A 429 -6.19 -27.51 -33.92
C GLU A 429 -4.79 -27.47 -34.58
N ILE A 430 -4.36 -28.63 -35.10
CA ILE A 430 -3.05 -28.87 -35.73
C ILE A 430 -3.15 -29.31 -37.20
N THR A 431 -4.32 -29.14 -37.83
CA THR A 431 -4.62 -29.53 -39.24
C THR A 431 -3.52 -29.14 -40.23
N LYS A 432 -2.93 -27.94 -40.07
CA LYS A 432 -1.87 -27.40 -40.95
C LYS A 432 -0.51 -28.09 -40.80
N THR A 433 -0.29 -28.85 -39.73
CA THR A 433 0.98 -29.53 -39.41
C THR A 433 0.87 -31.05 -39.26
N ALA A 434 -0.34 -31.62 -39.32
CA ALA A 434 -0.57 -33.06 -39.26
C ALA A 434 -0.27 -33.74 -40.60
N SER A 435 0.44 -34.87 -40.57
CA SER A 435 0.82 -35.65 -41.75
C SER A 435 -0.11 -36.85 -41.93
N LEU A 436 -1.32 -36.59 -42.42
CA LEU A 436 -2.32 -37.63 -42.62
C LEU A 436 -2.08 -38.42 -43.92
N THR A 437 -2.37 -39.72 -43.86
CA THR A 437 -2.62 -40.55 -45.04
C THR A 437 -4.12 -40.64 -45.30
N SER A 438 -4.51 -40.73 -46.58
CA SER A 438 -5.91 -40.75 -47.01
C SER A 438 -6.23 -41.91 -47.94
N ALA A 439 -7.37 -42.55 -47.73
CA ALA A 439 -7.99 -43.49 -48.66
C ALA A 439 -9.40 -43.02 -49.04
N THR A 440 -9.85 -43.31 -50.26
CA THR A 440 -11.18 -42.92 -50.75
C THR A 440 -11.72 -43.91 -51.77
N SER A 441 -13.04 -43.95 -51.95
CA SER A 441 -13.70 -44.63 -53.07
C SER A 441 -13.88 -43.74 -54.32
N ALA A 442 -13.41 -42.48 -54.32
CA ALA A 442 -13.46 -41.62 -55.51
C ALA A 442 -12.54 -42.13 -56.63
N SER A 443 -13.05 -42.18 -57.86
CA SER A 443 -12.37 -42.84 -59.00
C SER A 443 -11.06 -42.20 -59.45
N GLY A 444 -10.86 -40.91 -59.18
CA GLY A 444 -9.60 -40.18 -59.40
C GLY A 444 -8.79 -39.94 -58.12
N GLY A 445 -9.16 -40.56 -56.99
CA GLY A 445 -8.49 -40.39 -55.70
C GLY A 445 -8.84 -39.10 -54.96
N VAL A 446 -8.09 -38.83 -53.89
CA VAL A 446 -8.23 -37.64 -53.04
C VAL A 446 -6.85 -37.06 -52.72
N VAL A 447 -6.75 -35.73 -52.71
CA VAL A 447 -5.55 -34.97 -52.36
C VAL A 447 -5.84 -34.10 -51.14
N LEU A 448 -5.05 -34.26 -50.07
CA LEU A 448 -5.18 -33.44 -48.86
C LEU A 448 -4.37 -32.14 -48.98
N THR A 449 -5.00 -31.01 -48.71
CA THR A 449 -4.37 -29.69 -48.62
C THR A 449 -4.33 -29.25 -47.17
N ALA A 450 -3.26 -29.61 -46.46
CA ALA A 450 -3.14 -29.35 -45.01
C ALA A 450 -3.25 -27.87 -44.64
N SER A 451 -2.73 -26.96 -45.48
CA SER A 451 -2.77 -25.51 -45.24
C SER A 451 -4.19 -24.93 -45.13
N THR A 452 -5.18 -25.59 -45.73
CA THR A 452 -6.60 -25.20 -45.73
C THR A 452 -7.53 -26.20 -45.03
N GLY A 453 -7.02 -27.37 -44.64
CA GLY A 453 -7.84 -28.46 -44.09
C GLY A 453 -8.80 -29.09 -45.10
N ILE A 454 -8.46 -29.04 -46.39
CA ILE A 454 -9.36 -29.48 -47.48
C ILE A 454 -8.88 -30.81 -48.08
N ALA A 455 -9.76 -31.81 -48.07
CA ALA A 455 -9.64 -33.01 -48.90
C ALA A 455 -10.31 -32.73 -50.26
N THR A 456 -9.53 -32.75 -51.34
CA THR A 456 -10.01 -32.54 -52.71
C THR A 456 -10.10 -33.87 -53.44
N PHE A 457 -11.33 -34.33 -53.73
CA PHE A 457 -11.61 -35.53 -54.49
C PHE A 457 -11.57 -35.22 -56.00
N THR A 458 -11.10 -36.17 -56.79
CA THR A 458 -11.16 -36.12 -58.26
C THR A 458 -12.01 -37.27 -58.79
N PHE A 459 -12.80 -37.02 -59.82
CA PHE A 459 -13.70 -37.99 -60.43
C PHE A 459 -13.52 -38.05 -61.94
N ALA A 460 -13.54 -39.26 -62.51
CA ALA A 460 -13.63 -39.45 -63.97
C ALA A 460 -15.06 -39.22 -64.48
N ALA A 461 -16.06 -39.67 -63.71
CA ALA A 461 -17.47 -39.35 -63.83
C ALA A 461 -18.13 -39.51 -62.45
N VAL A 462 -19.06 -38.64 -62.12
CA VAL A 462 -19.79 -38.63 -60.84
C VAL A 462 -21.11 -37.86 -61.00
N LYS A 463 -22.13 -38.23 -60.23
CA LYS A 463 -23.47 -37.62 -60.25
C LYS A 463 -23.88 -37.18 -58.86
N VAL A 464 -24.78 -36.19 -58.79
CA VAL A 464 -25.48 -35.82 -57.55
C VAL A 464 -26.23 -37.05 -57.02
N GLY A 465 -26.03 -37.36 -55.73
CA GLY A 465 -26.51 -38.57 -55.07
C GLY A 465 -25.49 -39.71 -54.93
N ASP A 466 -24.37 -39.69 -55.66
CA ASP A 466 -23.31 -40.70 -55.51
C ASP A 466 -22.66 -40.62 -54.11
N SER A 467 -22.22 -41.76 -53.58
CA SER A 467 -21.58 -41.85 -52.25
C SER A 467 -20.09 -42.12 -52.34
N VAL A 468 -19.30 -41.33 -51.60
CA VAL A 468 -17.84 -41.34 -51.60
C VAL A 468 -17.34 -41.51 -50.18
N THR A 469 -16.51 -42.52 -49.92
CA THR A 469 -15.85 -42.67 -48.62
C THR A 469 -14.57 -41.82 -48.56
N LEU A 470 -14.29 -41.27 -47.39
CA LEU A 470 -12.99 -40.69 -47.03
C LEU A 470 -12.55 -41.31 -45.71
N THR A 471 -11.40 -41.96 -45.72
CA THR A 471 -10.70 -42.42 -44.52
C THR A 471 -9.43 -41.60 -44.37
N LEU A 472 -9.25 -41.00 -43.19
CA LEU A 472 -8.06 -40.25 -42.80
C LEU A 472 -7.38 -40.98 -41.65
N ILE A 473 -6.06 -41.15 -41.74
CA ILE A 473 -5.25 -41.91 -40.78
C ILE A 473 -3.98 -41.13 -40.47
N ASP A 474 -3.76 -40.80 -39.19
CA ASP A 474 -2.44 -40.41 -38.69
C ASP A 474 -1.68 -41.68 -38.27
N THR A 475 -0.63 -42.04 -38.99
CA THR A 475 0.09 -43.31 -38.78
C THR A 475 1.01 -43.29 -37.55
N ALA A 476 1.32 -42.12 -36.99
CA ALA A 476 2.18 -41.97 -35.83
C ALA A 476 1.43 -42.20 -34.50
N SER A 477 0.20 -41.70 -34.40
CA SER A 477 -0.70 -41.87 -33.25
C SER A 477 -1.67 -43.06 -33.38
N ALA A 478 -1.78 -43.63 -34.59
CA ALA A 478 -2.80 -44.61 -34.98
C ALA A 478 -4.26 -44.09 -34.90
N VAL A 479 -4.47 -42.78 -34.74
CA VAL A 479 -5.80 -42.17 -34.81
C VAL A 479 -6.31 -42.19 -36.26
N SER A 480 -7.52 -42.68 -36.46
CA SER A 480 -8.18 -42.71 -37.77
C SER A 480 -9.67 -42.37 -37.68
N VAL A 481 -10.20 -41.84 -38.78
CA VAL A 481 -11.64 -41.60 -38.96
C VAL A 481 -12.03 -41.96 -40.39
N ALA A 482 -13.16 -42.64 -40.55
CA ALA A 482 -13.76 -42.96 -41.84
C ALA A 482 -15.17 -42.37 -41.91
N LYS A 483 -15.49 -41.67 -43.00
CA LYS A 483 -16.80 -41.05 -43.23
C LYS A 483 -17.26 -41.25 -44.66
N THR A 484 -18.56 -41.50 -44.83
CA THR A 484 -19.20 -41.52 -46.16
C THR A 484 -19.83 -40.15 -46.42
N LEU A 485 -19.60 -39.62 -47.62
CA LEU A 485 -19.98 -38.28 -48.06
C LEU A 485 -20.83 -38.41 -49.33
N THR A 486 -21.97 -37.74 -49.38
CA THR A 486 -22.85 -37.75 -50.57
C THR A 486 -22.50 -36.59 -51.51
N VAL A 487 -22.53 -36.81 -52.82
CA VAL A 487 -22.30 -35.76 -53.82
C VAL A 487 -23.54 -34.89 -53.99
N SER A 488 -23.37 -33.57 -53.98
CA SER A 488 -24.44 -32.57 -53.88
C SER A 488 -24.27 -31.37 -54.81
N ASP A 489 -25.28 -30.49 -54.86
CA ASP A 489 -25.31 -29.24 -55.63
C ASP A 489 -24.44 -28.10 -55.02
N LYS A 490 -24.41 -26.94 -55.70
CA LYS A 490 -23.52 -25.80 -55.37
C LYS A 490 -23.77 -25.23 -53.96
N ALA A 491 -22.73 -25.21 -53.15
CA ALA A 491 -22.75 -24.67 -51.78
C ALA A 491 -22.91 -23.13 -51.71
N GLY A 492 -23.74 -22.65 -50.78
CA GLY A 492 -23.92 -21.25 -50.39
C GLY A 492 -24.35 -21.13 -48.92
N ALA A 493 -24.25 -19.93 -48.34
CA ALA A 493 -24.39 -19.74 -46.90
C ALA A 493 -25.82 -20.05 -46.40
N ASN A 494 -25.95 -20.95 -45.42
CA ASN A 494 -27.23 -21.51 -44.98
C ASN A 494 -27.43 -21.50 -43.45
N ASP A 495 -26.35 -21.55 -42.69
CA ASP A 495 -26.38 -21.42 -41.22
C ASP A 495 -25.30 -20.41 -40.84
N PHE A 496 -25.66 -19.14 -40.75
CA PHE A 496 -24.72 -18.05 -40.49
C PHE A 496 -25.29 -17.03 -39.51
N THR A 497 -24.42 -16.47 -38.70
CA THR A 497 -24.73 -15.54 -37.62
C THR A 497 -23.64 -14.48 -37.51
N ILE A 498 -24.04 -13.32 -36.96
CA ILE A 498 -23.11 -12.34 -36.43
C ILE A 498 -23.11 -12.58 -34.92
N GLU A 499 -22.03 -13.13 -34.36
CA GLU A 499 -22.01 -13.56 -32.95
C GLU A 499 -21.86 -12.38 -31.99
N SER A 500 -20.98 -11.42 -32.33
CA SER A 500 -20.60 -10.34 -31.43
C SER A 500 -19.90 -9.19 -32.16
N LEU A 501 -19.80 -8.07 -31.45
CA LEU A 501 -18.87 -6.99 -31.76
C LEU A 501 -17.61 -7.17 -30.88
N TYR A 502 -16.49 -7.54 -31.49
CA TYR A 502 -15.22 -7.80 -30.83
C TYR A 502 -14.36 -6.53 -30.73
N ASN A 503 -13.74 -6.32 -29.57
CA ASN A 503 -12.65 -5.38 -29.32
C ASN A 503 -11.58 -6.10 -28.49
N ALA A 504 -10.29 -5.90 -28.78
CA ALA A 504 -9.21 -6.64 -28.13
C ALA A 504 -9.07 -6.36 -26.61
N ASP A 505 -9.44 -5.15 -26.17
CA ASP A 505 -9.38 -4.74 -24.75
C ASP A 505 -10.72 -4.98 -24.03
N GLY A 506 -11.73 -5.54 -24.70
CA GLY A 506 -13.09 -5.71 -24.15
C GLY A 506 -13.86 -4.41 -23.93
N LYS A 507 -13.44 -3.29 -24.55
CA LYS A 507 -14.08 -1.98 -24.41
C LYS A 507 -15.47 -1.95 -25.06
N THR A 508 -16.38 -1.16 -24.49
CA THR A 508 -17.71 -0.91 -25.07
C THR A 508 -17.67 0.23 -26.09
N LEU A 509 -18.33 0.04 -27.24
CA LEU A 509 -18.37 1.03 -28.32
C LEU A 509 -19.14 2.30 -27.91
N ASN A 510 -18.50 3.46 -28.08
CA ASN A 510 -19.08 4.79 -27.87
C ASN A 510 -18.62 5.77 -28.96
N ALA A 511 -19.18 6.98 -29.00
CA ALA A 511 -18.87 7.97 -30.04
C ALA A 511 -17.37 8.38 -30.10
N ASP A 512 -16.64 8.30 -28.98
CA ASP A 512 -15.21 8.66 -28.91
C ASP A 512 -14.26 7.47 -29.19
N SER A 513 -14.81 6.29 -29.48
CA SER A 513 -14.03 5.07 -29.66
C SER A 513 -13.20 5.11 -30.95
N THR A 514 -11.98 4.55 -30.90
CA THR A 514 -11.19 4.26 -32.10
C THR A 514 -11.87 3.17 -32.93
N VAL A 515 -12.61 3.58 -33.95
CA VAL A 515 -13.50 2.71 -34.75
C VAL A 515 -12.82 1.44 -35.31
N GLY A 516 -11.54 1.52 -35.68
CA GLY A 516 -10.78 0.42 -36.30
C GLY A 516 -10.49 -0.76 -35.36
N ASP A 517 -10.61 -0.57 -34.05
CA ASP A 517 -10.39 -1.62 -33.05
C ASP A 517 -11.58 -2.59 -32.93
N TYR A 518 -12.72 -2.23 -33.53
CA TYR A 518 -13.98 -2.96 -33.41
C TYR A 518 -14.32 -3.77 -34.67
N LYS A 519 -14.73 -5.03 -34.49
CA LYS A 519 -14.99 -5.98 -35.58
C LYS A 519 -16.20 -6.86 -35.30
N LEU A 520 -17.13 -6.97 -36.25
CA LEU A 520 -18.19 -7.98 -36.20
C LEU A 520 -17.58 -9.37 -36.41
N VAL A 521 -17.95 -10.32 -35.56
CA VAL A 521 -17.53 -11.74 -35.64
C VAL A 521 -18.59 -12.53 -36.39
N ILE A 522 -18.19 -13.23 -37.45
CA ILE A 522 -19.09 -13.98 -38.33
C ILE A 522 -18.79 -15.48 -38.23
N GLN A 523 -19.82 -16.26 -37.90
CA GLN A 523 -19.82 -17.71 -38.18
C GLN A 523 -20.71 -17.98 -39.38
N ALA A 524 -20.29 -18.90 -40.23
CA ALA A 524 -21.12 -19.33 -41.36
C ALA A 524 -20.79 -20.76 -41.78
N LYS A 525 -21.83 -21.49 -42.14
CA LYS A 525 -21.78 -22.80 -42.79
C LYS A 525 -22.65 -22.79 -44.05
N ASP A 526 -22.27 -23.64 -45.00
CA ASP A 526 -23.09 -23.92 -46.19
C ASP A 526 -24.30 -24.81 -45.86
N GLN A 527 -25.13 -25.13 -46.86
CA GLN A 527 -26.31 -25.99 -46.67
C GLN A 527 -26.00 -27.45 -46.33
N TYR A 528 -24.72 -27.84 -46.34
CA TYR A 528 -24.22 -29.18 -46.03
C TYR A 528 -23.49 -29.25 -44.69
N GLY A 529 -23.36 -28.11 -43.98
CA GLY A 529 -22.73 -27.98 -42.67
C GLY A 529 -21.25 -27.60 -42.69
N ASN A 530 -20.65 -27.34 -43.86
CA ASN A 530 -19.23 -26.98 -43.98
C ASN A 530 -18.99 -25.51 -43.62
N LYS A 531 -17.98 -25.21 -42.80
CA LYS A 531 -17.61 -23.82 -42.45
C LYS A 531 -17.16 -23.04 -43.70
N MET A 532 -17.67 -21.81 -43.86
CA MET A 532 -17.32 -20.94 -44.99
C MET A 532 -16.24 -19.91 -44.61
N GLY A 533 -15.30 -19.69 -45.52
CA GLY A 533 -14.25 -18.66 -45.38
C GLY A 533 -14.65 -17.28 -45.93
N ALA A 534 -13.91 -16.25 -45.54
CA ALA A 534 -14.18 -14.84 -45.90
C ALA A 534 -14.45 -14.59 -47.40
N ALA A 535 -13.65 -15.18 -48.29
CA ALA A 535 -13.82 -15.01 -49.75
C ALA A 535 -15.10 -15.66 -50.29
N ALA A 536 -15.51 -16.82 -49.76
CA ALA A 536 -16.75 -17.48 -50.15
C ALA A 536 -17.98 -16.70 -49.65
N LEU A 537 -17.89 -16.12 -48.45
CA LEU A 537 -18.93 -15.28 -47.87
C LEU A 537 -19.05 -13.94 -48.60
N ALA A 538 -17.94 -13.30 -48.99
CA ALA A 538 -17.97 -12.10 -49.81
C ALA A 538 -18.62 -12.34 -51.19
N ALA A 539 -18.49 -13.55 -51.75
CA ALA A 539 -19.14 -13.93 -53.01
C ALA A 539 -20.65 -14.18 -52.85
N ASP A 540 -21.09 -14.85 -51.80
CA ASP A 540 -22.49 -15.26 -51.62
C ASP A 540 -23.35 -14.27 -50.80
N LEU A 541 -22.80 -13.56 -49.82
CA LEU A 541 -23.57 -12.64 -49.00
C LEU A 541 -23.73 -11.26 -49.65
N LEU A 542 -24.92 -10.68 -49.48
CA LEU A 542 -25.18 -9.25 -49.54
C LEU A 542 -25.12 -8.69 -48.12
N VAL A 543 -24.60 -7.49 -47.97
CA VAL A 543 -24.50 -6.75 -46.70
C VAL A 543 -25.32 -5.48 -46.83
N THR A 544 -26.15 -5.16 -45.83
CA THR A 544 -26.78 -3.84 -45.71
C THR A 544 -26.57 -3.28 -44.31
N VAL A 545 -26.38 -1.96 -44.22
CA VAL A 545 -26.28 -1.19 -42.97
C VAL A 545 -27.41 -0.16 -42.98
N SER A 546 -28.27 -0.15 -41.95
CA SER A 546 -29.49 0.67 -41.96
C SER A 546 -29.23 2.17 -41.87
N ASP A 547 -28.18 2.58 -41.14
CA ASP A 547 -27.72 3.96 -41.04
C ASP A 547 -26.19 3.98 -40.91
N THR A 548 -25.50 4.48 -41.94
CA THR A 548 -24.03 4.59 -41.98
C THR A 548 -23.48 5.82 -41.27
N THR A 549 -24.34 6.73 -40.79
CA THR A 549 -23.94 7.93 -40.03
C THR A 549 -23.73 7.65 -38.54
N ILE A 550 -24.25 6.50 -38.05
CA ILE A 550 -24.05 5.98 -36.69
C ILE A 550 -22.76 5.16 -36.61
N ALA A 551 -22.63 4.18 -37.51
CA ALA A 551 -21.42 3.41 -37.75
C ALA A 551 -21.48 2.78 -39.15
N SER A 552 -20.34 2.60 -39.81
CA SER A 552 -20.25 1.90 -41.08
C SER A 552 -19.33 0.67 -40.98
N LEU A 553 -19.22 -0.10 -42.06
CA LEU A 553 -18.36 -1.28 -42.16
C LEU A 553 -17.24 -1.04 -43.18
N ALA A 554 -16.09 -1.66 -42.94
CA ALA A 554 -14.93 -1.57 -43.83
C ALA A 554 -15.28 -2.02 -45.25
N GLY A 555 -15.02 -1.16 -46.23
CA GLY A 555 -15.33 -1.40 -47.64
C GLY A 555 -16.82 -1.50 -47.98
N TYR A 556 -17.73 -1.06 -47.09
CA TYR A 556 -19.17 -1.09 -47.38
C TYR A 556 -19.54 -0.15 -48.53
N ASN A 557 -20.27 -0.69 -49.50
CA ASN A 557 -20.84 0.07 -50.61
C ASN A 557 -22.36 -0.19 -50.68
N PRO A 558 -23.22 0.81 -50.42
CA PRO A 558 -24.67 0.64 -50.40
C PRO A 558 -25.30 0.47 -51.79
N THR A 559 -24.58 0.77 -52.88
CA THR A 559 -25.06 0.56 -54.25
C THR A 559 -24.94 -0.90 -54.67
N THR A 560 -23.90 -1.60 -54.19
CA THR A 560 -23.63 -3.01 -54.53
C THR A 560 -23.92 -3.98 -53.39
N ASN A 561 -24.22 -3.48 -52.18
CA ASN A 561 -24.48 -4.26 -50.96
C ASN A 561 -23.35 -5.25 -50.65
N VAL A 562 -22.10 -4.77 -50.71
CA VAL A 562 -20.88 -5.55 -50.40
C VAL A 562 -20.10 -4.84 -49.29
N ALA A 563 -19.43 -5.60 -48.42
CA ALA A 563 -18.45 -5.11 -47.46
C ALA A 563 -17.21 -6.04 -47.44
N THR A 564 -16.11 -5.58 -46.85
CA THR A 564 -14.86 -6.35 -46.77
C THR A 564 -14.89 -7.38 -45.66
N PHE A 565 -15.10 -8.64 -46.02
CA PHE A 565 -14.84 -9.79 -45.14
C PHE A 565 -13.34 -10.06 -45.05
N ALA A 566 -12.83 -10.17 -43.83
CA ALA A 566 -11.43 -10.48 -43.54
C ALA A 566 -11.32 -11.71 -42.62
N THR A 567 -10.17 -12.36 -42.61
CA THR A 567 -9.82 -13.35 -41.59
C THR A 567 -8.96 -12.67 -40.53
N THR A 568 -9.49 -12.53 -39.31
CA THR A 568 -8.78 -12.00 -38.14
C THR A 568 -8.48 -13.15 -37.18
N LYS A 569 -7.27 -13.18 -36.59
CA LYS A 569 -7.00 -14.05 -35.46
C LYS A 569 -7.64 -13.50 -34.19
N ILE A 570 -8.60 -14.22 -33.64
CA ILE A 570 -9.19 -13.96 -32.32
C ILE A 570 -8.85 -15.17 -31.46
N ASN A 571 -8.20 -14.97 -30.31
CA ASN A 571 -7.69 -16.06 -29.45
C ASN A 571 -6.86 -17.11 -30.21
N ASN A 572 -6.01 -16.65 -31.14
CA ASN A 572 -5.23 -17.47 -32.10
C ASN A 572 -6.03 -18.33 -33.10
N VAL A 573 -7.36 -18.25 -33.12
CA VAL A 573 -8.23 -18.92 -34.10
C VAL A 573 -8.48 -18.01 -35.31
N ASP A 574 -8.32 -18.56 -36.52
CA ASP A 574 -8.64 -17.87 -37.78
C ASP A 574 -10.18 -17.71 -37.90
N THR A 575 -10.67 -16.49 -37.67
CA THR A 575 -12.10 -16.16 -37.57
C THR A 575 -12.50 -15.14 -38.64
N VAL A 576 -13.67 -15.33 -39.26
CA VAL A 576 -14.16 -14.37 -40.26
C VAL A 576 -14.74 -13.15 -39.55
N THR A 577 -14.35 -11.96 -40.00
CA THR A 577 -14.76 -10.69 -39.40
C THR A 577 -15.06 -9.63 -40.44
N ILE A 578 -15.88 -8.64 -40.08
CA ILE A 578 -16.03 -7.38 -40.80
C ILE A 578 -15.67 -6.25 -39.84
N ALA A 579 -14.64 -5.45 -40.14
CA ALA A 579 -14.25 -4.32 -39.28
C ALA A 579 -15.24 -3.16 -39.40
N LEU A 580 -15.39 -2.37 -38.34
CA LEU A 580 -16.13 -1.11 -38.40
C LEU A 580 -15.27 -0.04 -39.09
N ALA A 581 -15.93 0.98 -39.65
CA ALA A 581 -15.31 2.11 -40.33
C ALA A 581 -16.19 3.37 -40.27
N GLY A 582 -15.61 4.52 -40.63
CA GLY A 582 -16.29 5.81 -40.62
C GLY A 582 -16.26 6.51 -39.26
N ALA A 583 -16.91 7.67 -39.18
CA ALA A 583 -17.14 8.35 -37.91
C ALA A 583 -18.19 7.58 -37.09
N LEU A 584 -18.06 7.63 -35.76
CA LEU A 584 -19.05 7.08 -34.84
C LEU A 584 -19.97 8.20 -34.33
N LYS A 585 -21.26 7.89 -34.23
CA LYS A 585 -22.26 8.77 -33.63
C LYS A 585 -23.19 7.94 -32.76
N ALA A 586 -23.56 8.47 -31.59
CA ALA A 586 -24.46 7.79 -30.67
C ALA A 586 -25.78 7.39 -31.34
N GLY A 587 -26.22 6.16 -31.09
CA GLY A 587 -27.40 5.58 -31.73
C GLY A 587 -27.29 4.06 -31.89
N THR A 588 -28.19 3.49 -32.70
CA THR A 588 -28.16 2.07 -33.05
C THR A 588 -28.35 1.91 -34.56
N THR A 589 -27.48 1.14 -35.20
CA THR A 589 -27.58 0.80 -36.63
C THR A 589 -27.57 -0.70 -36.82
N LYS A 590 -28.46 -1.20 -37.68
CA LYS A 590 -28.65 -2.63 -37.92
C LYS A 590 -27.85 -3.05 -39.14
N VAL A 591 -26.97 -4.03 -38.96
CA VAL A 591 -26.31 -4.76 -40.04
C VAL A 591 -27.14 -5.98 -40.39
N THR A 592 -27.43 -6.17 -41.66
CA THR A 592 -28.09 -7.38 -42.18
C THR A 592 -27.21 -8.06 -43.21
N LEU A 593 -27.07 -9.39 -43.09
CA LEU A 593 -26.41 -10.26 -44.06
C LEU A 593 -27.48 -11.12 -44.73
N ILE A 594 -27.44 -11.27 -46.05
CA ILE A 594 -28.43 -12.06 -46.83
C ILE A 594 -27.69 -12.96 -47.82
N SER A 595 -27.94 -14.27 -47.82
CA SER A 595 -27.37 -15.18 -48.83
C SER A 595 -28.09 -15.05 -50.17
N LYS A 596 -27.32 -14.86 -51.25
CA LYS A 596 -27.82 -14.90 -52.64
C LYS A 596 -28.29 -16.30 -53.04
N THR A 597 -27.69 -17.35 -52.45
CA THR A 597 -28.00 -18.74 -52.78
C THR A 597 -29.19 -19.30 -51.99
N THR A 598 -29.31 -19.00 -50.69
CA THR A 598 -30.34 -19.61 -49.83
C THR A 598 -31.46 -18.67 -49.40
N ALA A 599 -31.35 -17.37 -49.70
CA ALA A 599 -32.23 -16.29 -49.26
C ALA A 599 -32.39 -16.14 -47.72
N LYS A 600 -31.64 -16.90 -46.91
CA LYS A 600 -31.57 -16.70 -45.46
C LYS A 600 -30.87 -15.40 -45.10
N MET A 601 -31.13 -14.92 -43.89
CA MET A 601 -30.55 -13.69 -43.37
C MET A 601 -30.14 -13.78 -41.90
N ALA A 602 -29.19 -12.93 -41.51
CA ALA A 602 -28.76 -12.72 -40.13
C ALA A 602 -28.65 -11.21 -39.86
N THR A 603 -29.04 -10.76 -38.67
CA THR A 603 -29.03 -9.35 -38.28
C THR A 603 -28.27 -9.11 -36.99
N PHE A 604 -27.61 -7.95 -36.86
CA PHE A 604 -26.95 -7.51 -35.64
C PHE A 604 -27.10 -6.01 -35.44
N ASP A 605 -27.37 -5.58 -34.21
CA ASP A 605 -27.49 -4.18 -33.85
C ASP A 605 -26.17 -3.66 -33.28
N ILE A 606 -25.52 -2.76 -34.02
CA ILE A 606 -24.36 -2.01 -33.53
C ILE A 606 -24.92 -0.85 -32.70
N VAL A 607 -24.82 -0.97 -31.39
CA VAL A 607 -25.15 0.10 -30.43
C VAL A 607 -23.90 0.93 -30.18
N VAL A 608 -23.93 2.20 -30.58
CA VAL A 608 -22.89 3.19 -30.26
C VAL A 608 -23.42 4.02 -29.10
N LYS A 609 -22.78 3.94 -27.94
CA LYS A 609 -23.12 4.80 -26.79
C LYS A 609 -22.74 6.27 -27.04
N ASP A 610 -23.33 7.16 -26.26
CA ASP A 610 -22.85 8.54 -26.11
C ASP A 610 -21.35 8.58 -25.77
N GLY A 611 -20.66 9.62 -26.23
CA GLY A 611 -19.30 9.93 -25.80
C GLY A 611 -19.24 10.33 -24.31
N VAL A 612 -18.04 10.36 -23.75
CA VAL A 612 -17.80 10.75 -22.35
C VAL A 612 -18.07 12.24 -22.21
N GLN A 613 -19.17 12.56 -21.54
CA GLN A 613 -19.63 13.92 -21.25
C GLN A 613 -19.91 14.01 -19.76
N THR A 614 -19.56 15.13 -19.10
CA THR A 614 -19.95 15.32 -17.69
C THR A 614 -21.47 15.35 -17.56
N ASP A 615 -22.00 14.52 -16.67
CA ASP A 615 -23.41 14.47 -16.35
C ASP A 615 -23.69 14.95 -14.93
N ALA A 616 -23.28 14.20 -13.92
CA ALA A 616 -23.37 14.60 -12.52
C ALA A 616 -22.01 15.11 -12.03
N ILE A 617 -21.99 16.25 -11.34
CA ILE A 617 -20.77 16.84 -10.76
C ILE A 617 -21.04 17.15 -9.29
N GLY A 618 -20.37 16.45 -8.39
CA GLY A 618 -20.29 16.77 -6.97
C GLY A 618 -19.13 17.73 -6.69
N LEU A 619 -19.38 18.74 -5.86
CA LEU A 619 -18.40 19.72 -5.42
C LEU A 619 -18.30 19.70 -3.90
N THR A 620 -17.08 19.67 -3.35
CA THR A 620 -16.85 19.79 -1.90
C THR A 620 -15.98 21.00 -1.61
N ALA A 621 -16.44 21.85 -0.68
CA ALA A 621 -15.69 23.03 -0.25
C ALA A 621 -14.38 22.65 0.47
N PRO A 622 -13.32 23.47 0.37
CA PRO A 622 -12.18 23.37 1.28
C PRO A 622 -12.60 23.69 2.71
N ASP A 623 -11.92 23.09 3.69
CA ASP A 623 -12.21 23.29 5.12
C ASP A 623 -12.09 24.76 5.56
N VAL A 624 -11.14 25.49 4.95
CA VAL A 624 -10.89 26.92 5.18
C VAL A 624 -10.51 27.59 3.86
N LEU A 625 -11.17 28.70 3.55
CA LEU A 625 -10.82 29.63 2.48
C LEU A 625 -10.71 31.04 3.07
N ALA A 626 -9.52 31.63 3.06
CA ALA A 626 -9.29 32.98 3.57
C ALA A 626 -9.20 34.02 2.44
N VAL A 627 -9.44 35.30 2.76
CA VAL A 627 -9.11 36.41 1.85
C VAL A 627 -7.62 36.37 1.49
N GLY A 628 -7.31 36.44 0.20
CA GLY A 628 -5.97 36.36 -0.37
C GLY A 628 -5.58 34.98 -0.93
N GLU A 629 -6.50 34.02 -0.97
CA GLU A 629 -6.24 32.62 -1.39
C GLU A 629 -7.10 32.16 -2.58
N ASP A 630 -6.53 31.27 -3.39
CA ASP A 630 -7.26 30.55 -4.45
C ASP A 630 -8.15 29.47 -3.80
N ALA A 631 -9.42 29.37 -4.23
CA ALA A 631 -10.29 28.31 -3.76
C ALA A 631 -10.04 27.02 -4.56
N VAL A 632 -9.54 26.00 -3.89
CA VAL A 632 -9.38 24.64 -4.44
C VAL A 632 -10.56 23.79 -3.98
N ILE A 633 -11.42 23.42 -4.93
CA ILE A 633 -12.67 22.68 -4.70
C ILE A 633 -12.48 21.25 -5.19
N GLN A 634 -12.80 20.26 -4.35
CA GLN A 634 -12.72 18.85 -4.73
C GLN A 634 -13.90 18.51 -5.66
N VAL A 635 -13.61 17.82 -6.76
CA VAL A 635 -14.60 17.46 -7.78
C VAL A 635 -14.74 15.94 -7.84
N ALA A 636 -16.00 15.47 -7.87
CA ALA A 636 -16.33 14.09 -8.18
C ALA A 636 -17.37 14.10 -9.30
N ALA A 637 -17.01 13.68 -10.51
CA ALA A 637 -17.89 13.71 -11.67
C ALA A 637 -18.15 12.31 -12.23
N THR A 638 -19.35 12.10 -12.77
CA THR A 638 -19.71 10.91 -13.54
C THR A 638 -20.26 11.29 -14.90
N ASP A 639 -20.15 10.38 -15.85
CA ASP A 639 -20.82 10.47 -17.14
C ASP A 639 -22.31 10.06 -17.03
N LYS A 640 -23.02 10.06 -18.17
CA LYS A 640 -24.42 9.64 -18.29
C LYS A 640 -24.67 8.17 -17.92
N ASN A 641 -23.64 7.32 -17.93
CA ASN A 641 -23.71 5.91 -17.56
C ASN A 641 -23.45 5.68 -16.06
N GLY A 642 -22.96 6.71 -15.35
CA GLY A 642 -22.53 6.62 -13.95
C GLY A 642 -21.05 6.29 -13.77
N ASP A 643 -20.28 6.23 -14.86
CA ASP A 643 -18.84 5.95 -14.83
C ASP A 643 -18.05 7.21 -14.41
N ALA A 644 -17.01 7.03 -13.60
CA ALA A 644 -16.27 8.15 -13.00
C ALA A 644 -15.33 8.86 -14.00
N ILE A 645 -15.50 10.18 -14.14
CA ILE A 645 -14.71 11.05 -15.01
C ILE A 645 -13.48 11.55 -14.25
N ASN A 646 -12.29 11.29 -14.80
CA ASN A 646 -11.02 11.53 -14.13
C ASN A 646 -9.99 12.29 -14.98
N LYS A 647 -10.29 12.67 -16.24
CA LYS A 647 -9.38 13.47 -17.07
C LYS A 647 -9.88 14.90 -17.20
N VAL A 648 -8.99 15.87 -17.05
CA VAL A 648 -9.31 17.31 -17.19
C VAL A 648 -9.91 17.64 -18.57
N ALA A 649 -9.48 16.96 -19.63
CA ALA A 649 -10.00 17.16 -20.99
C ALA A 649 -11.49 16.80 -21.14
N GLU A 650 -12.04 15.95 -20.26
CA GLU A 650 -13.44 15.52 -20.26
C GLU A 650 -14.37 16.57 -19.61
N PHE A 651 -13.83 17.68 -19.11
CA PHE A 651 -14.57 18.83 -18.58
C PHE A 651 -14.57 20.03 -19.53
N ALA A 652 -14.11 19.88 -20.79
CA ALA A 652 -13.81 21.01 -21.66
C ALA A 652 -15.02 21.90 -22.02
N ALA A 653 -16.25 21.37 -22.03
CA ALA A 653 -17.48 22.15 -22.22
C ALA A 653 -18.31 22.31 -20.92
N THR A 654 -17.76 21.89 -19.77
CA THR A 654 -18.35 22.16 -18.45
C THR A 654 -18.14 23.63 -18.08
N THR A 655 -19.21 24.35 -17.74
CA THR A 655 -19.12 25.79 -17.42
C THR A 655 -19.08 26.05 -15.93
N VAL A 656 -18.33 27.07 -15.51
CA VAL A 656 -18.12 27.45 -14.10
C VAL A 656 -18.34 28.95 -13.94
N ASN A 657 -19.41 29.30 -13.23
CA ASN A 657 -19.74 30.68 -12.86
C ASN A 657 -19.48 30.90 -11.36
N VAL A 658 -19.01 32.09 -11.01
CA VAL A 658 -18.75 32.50 -9.63
C VAL A 658 -19.46 33.82 -9.35
N THR A 659 -20.10 33.93 -8.20
CA THR A 659 -20.73 35.17 -7.73
C THR A 659 -20.34 35.42 -6.28
N ASP A 660 -19.75 36.57 -5.99
CA ASP A 660 -19.28 36.93 -4.66
C ASP A 660 -20.20 37.95 -3.96
N THR A 661 -19.85 38.32 -2.72
CA THR A 661 -20.60 39.32 -1.95
C THR A 661 -20.49 40.76 -2.51
N ALA A 662 -19.51 41.03 -3.40
CA ALA A 662 -19.38 42.33 -4.08
C ALA A 662 -20.30 42.47 -5.30
N GLY A 663 -20.99 41.40 -5.72
CA GLY A 663 -21.91 41.40 -6.85
C GLY A 663 -21.22 41.37 -8.22
N ALA A 664 -19.92 41.09 -8.26
CA ALA A 664 -19.16 40.99 -9.50
C ALA A 664 -19.39 39.62 -10.15
N SER A 665 -20.26 39.56 -11.17
CA SER A 665 -20.52 38.34 -11.94
C SER A 665 -19.52 38.20 -13.10
N ALA A 666 -18.43 37.46 -12.89
CA ALA A 666 -17.47 37.12 -13.95
C ALA A 666 -17.81 35.75 -14.58
N ALA A 667 -18.05 35.74 -15.90
CA ALA A 667 -18.66 34.61 -16.60
C ALA A 667 -17.73 33.40 -16.88
N VAL A 668 -16.41 33.53 -16.72
CA VAL A 668 -15.45 32.41 -16.77
C VAL A 668 -14.31 32.71 -15.81
N VAL A 669 -14.06 31.80 -14.86
CA VAL A 669 -13.12 32.05 -13.75
C VAL A 669 -12.38 30.80 -13.26
N GLY A 670 -13.09 29.68 -13.09
CA GLY A 670 -12.52 28.46 -12.51
C GLY A 670 -11.91 27.54 -13.58
N ALA A 671 -10.78 26.92 -13.28
CA ALA A 671 -10.13 25.95 -14.16
C ALA A 671 -10.07 24.57 -13.48
N PHE A 672 -10.56 23.54 -14.17
CA PHE A 672 -10.32 22.15 -13.77
C PHE A 672 -8.84 21.80 -13.96
N LYS A 673 -8.24 21.16 -12.96
CA LYS A 673 -6.82 20.77 -12.94
C LYS A 673 -6.67 19.39 -12.33
N LEU A 674 -5.62 18.67 -12.71
CA LEU A 674 -5.24 17.42 -12.06
C LEU A 674 -4.35 17.74 -10.85
N ASN A 675 -4.73 17.26 -9.67
CA ASN A 675 -3.87 17.29 -8.50
C ASN A 675 -2.75 16.23 -8.66
N PRO A 676 -1.47 16.61 -8.71
CA PRO A 676 -0.37 15.68 -8.98
C PRO A 676 -0.08 14.73 -7.82
N THR A 677 -0.57 15.02 -6.61
CA THR A 677 -0.38 14.20 -5.40
C THR A 677 -1.50 13.17 -5.23
N THR A 678 -2.75 13.53 -5.56
CA THR A 678 -3.92 12.65 -5.39
C THR A 678 -4.40 12.00 -6.68
N ASN A 679 -3.92 12.47 -7.84
CA ASN A 679 -4.34 12.08 -9.19
C ASN A 679 -5.86 12.22 -9.42
N LYS A 680 -6.48 13.23 -8.78
CA LYS A 680 -7.90 13.59 -8.93
C LYS A 680 -8.06 14.94 -9.63
N VAL A 681 -9.21 15.15 -10.27
CA VAL A 681 -9.58 16.46 -10.81
C VAL A 681 -10.08 17.36 -9.68
N GLU A 682 -9.60 18.60 -9.66
CA GLU A 682 -10.00 19.66 -8.75
C GLU A 682 -10.39 20.90 -9.56
N LEU A 683 -11.33 21.69 -9.03
CA LEU A 683 -11.70 22.99 -9.60
C LEU A 683 -10.97 24.09 -8.83
N VAL A 684 -10.08 24.82 -9.51
CA VAL A 684 -9.31 25.92 -8.92
C VAL A 684 -9.86 27.26 -9.38
N ILE A 685 -10.34 28.06 -8.43
CA ILE A 685 -10.87 29.41 -8.62
C ILE A 685 -9.82 30.42 -8.12
N PRO A 686 -9.24 31.27 -8.99
CA PRO A 686 -8.20 32.21 -8.59
C PRO A 686 -8.69 33.26 -7.58
N THR A 687 -7.81 33.63 -6.65
CA THR A 687 -8.00 34.63 -5.58
C THR A 687 -8.75 35.86 -6.06
N ALA A 688 -8.37 36.41 -7.22
CA ALA A 688 -8.92 37.63 -7.81
C ALA A 688 -10.44 37.62 -8.04
N ASN A 689 -11.08 36.45 -8.01
CA ASN A 689 -12.50 36.26 -8.33
C ASN A 689 -13.34 35.68 -7.17
N ILE A 690 -12.71 35.38 -6.01
CA ILE A 690 -13.42 34.79 -4.87
C ILE A 690 -12.77 35.09 -3.51
N GLY A 691 -11.45 35.26 -3.47
CA GLY A 691 -10.67 35.55 -2.27
C GLY A 691 -10.37 37.03 -2.05
N VAL A 692 -11.11 37.96 -2.68
CA VAL A 692 -10.85 39.42 -2.58
C VAL A 692 -11.52 40.09 -1.38
N VAL A 693 -12.68 39.60 -0.94
CA VAL A 693 -13.45 40.15 0.19
C VAL A 693 -14.00 39.04 1.09
N LYS A 694 -14.14 39.32 2.38
CA LYS A 694 -14.81 38.43 3.33
C LYS A 694 -16.29 38.34 2.99
N GLY A 695 -16.87 37.15 2.99
CA GLY A 695 -18.30 36.97 2.77
C GLY A 695 -18.67 35.58 2.24
N LYS A 696 -19.90 35.47 1.72
CA LYS A 696 -20.33 34.27 1.00
C LYS A 696 -20.01 34.42 -0.48
N ALA A 697 -19.54 33.33 -1.08
CA ALA A 697 -19.44 33.21 -2.52
C ALA A 697 -20.20 31.97 -3.00
N THR A 698 -20.77 32.05 -4.20
CA THR A 698 -21.56 30.99 -4.81
C THR A 698 -20.83 30.53 -6.06
N VAL A 699 -20.48 29.25 -6.10
CA VAL A 699 -19.89 28.59 -7.26
C VAL A 699 -20.96 27.74 -7.92
N THR A 700 -21.28 28.05 -9.17
CA THR A 700 -22.29 27.35 -9.96
C THR A 700 -21.59 26.65 -11.13
N VAL A 701 -21.59 25.32 -11.11
CA VAL A 701 -21.04 24.49 -12.18
C VAL A 701 -22.19 23.87 -12.95
N MET A 702 -22.15 23.97 -14.28
CA MET A 702 -23.10 23.29 -15.16
C MET A 702 -22.35 22.26 -16.00
N SER A 703 -22.78 21.00 -15.89
CA SER A 703 -22.25 19.88 -16.67
C SER A 703 -22.65 19.99 -18.15
N GLU A 704 -22.01 19.19 -19.00
CA GLU A 704 -22.30 19.16 -20.44
C GLU A 704 -23.72 18.66 -20.76
N THR A 705 -24.35 17.92 -19.84
CA THR A 705 -25.77 17.55 -19.91
C THR A 705 -26.74 18.63 -19.39
N ASN A 706 -26.23 19.82 -19.04
CA ASN A 706 -26.96 20.95 -18.45
C ASN A 706 -27.48 20.71 -17.02
N LYS A 707 -26.94 19.74 -16.28
CA LYS A 707 -27.22 19.60 -14.84
C LYS A 707 -26.40 20.63 -14.07
N VAL A 708 -27.01 21.28 -13.09
CA VAL A 708 -26.41 22.37 -12.32
C VAL A 708 -26.13 21.93 -10.89
N THR A 709 -24.89 22.15 -10.45
CA THR A 709 -24.46 21.99 -9.06
C THR A 709 -24.02 23.33 -8.50
N ILE A 710 -24.51 23.67 -7.31
CA ILE A 710 -24.18 24.91 -6.61
C ILE A 710 -23.44 24.57 -5.32
N LEU A 711 -22.30 25.22 -5.10
CA LEU A 711 -21.54 25.16 -3.85
C LEU A 711 -21.42 26.57 -3.26
N GLN A 712 -21.82 26.73 -2.01
CA GLN A 712 -21.61 27.98 -1.27
C GLN A 712 -20.29 27.89 -0.48
N LEU A 713 -19.39 28.84 -0.71
CA LEU A 713 -18.16 29.01 0.06
C LEU A 713 -18.31 30.13 1.09
N ASP A 714 -17.55 30.01 2.17
CA ASP A 714 -17.50 30.98 3.26
C ASP A 714 -16.08 31.56 3.35
N VAL A 715 -15.88 32.69 2.67
CA VAL A 715 -14.58 33.38 2.59
C VAL A 715 -14.33 34.08 3.92
N LYS A 716 -13.42 33.52 4.71
CA LYS A 716 -13.04 34.00 6.04
C LYS A 716 -12.12 35.21 5.95
N ASP A 717 -11.86 35.85 7.09
CA ASP A 717 -10.85 36.91 7.20
C ASP A 717 -9.49 36.45 6.64
N LYS A 718 -8.68 37.41 6.19
CA LYS A 718 -7.33 37.12 5.68
C LYS A 718 -6.54 36.33 6.72
N ALA A 719 -5.87 35.26 6.29
CA ALA A 719 -4.98 34.50 7.16
C ALA A 719 -3.90 35.41 7.74
N VAL A 720 -3.62 35.30 9.04
CA VAL A 720 -2.60 36.07 9.76
C VAL A 720 -1.89 35.15 10.78
N PRO A 721 -0.57 35.32 11.01
CA PRO A 721 0.15 34.55 12.02
C PRO A 721 -0.46 34.73 13.42
N THR A 722 -0.70 33.63 14.13
CA THR A 722 -1.20 33.68 15.52
C THR A 722 -0.37 32.89 16.52
N SER A 723 0.18 31.74 16.12
CA SER A 723 0.91 30.86 17.05
C SER A 723 2.23 30.39 16.47
N PHE A 724 3.29 30.46 17.26
CA PHE A 724 4.50 29.68 17.02
C PHE A 724 4.30 28.30 17.65
N VAL A 725 4.44 27.22 16.87
CA VAL A 725 4.17 25.84 17.35
C VAL A 725 5.39 24.92 17.33
N GLY A 726 6.52 25.39 16.80
CA GLY A 726 7.81 24.68 16.90
C GLY A 726 8.77 24.98 15.75
N PHE A 727 9.70 24.06 15.52
CA PHE A 727 10.70 24.14 14.46
C PHE A 727 10.58 22.96 13.49
N THR A 728 10.99 23.13 12.23
CA THR A 728 10.89 22.05 11.24
C THR A 728 11.85 20.88 11.54
N ALA A 729 11.54 19.68 11.06
CA ALA A 729 12.39 18.51 11.26
C ALA A 729 13.79 18.60 10.59
N LYS A 730 14.03 19.59 9.72
CA LYS A 730 15.36 19.88 9.14
C LYS A 730 16.17 20.89 9.96
N SER A 731 15.52 21.59 10.89
CA SER A 731 16.09 22.67 11.68
C SER A 731 16.99 22.11 12.77
N LYS A 732 18.23 22.59 12.84
CA LYS A 732 19.28 22.04 13.71
C LYS A 732 19.07 22.34 15.21
N VAL A 733 17.85 22.67 15.66
CA VAL A 733 17.57 23.09 17.05
C VAL A 733 17.66 21.88 17.98
N VAL A 734 18.90 21.48 18.30
CA VAL A 734 19.22 20.41 19.23
C VAL A 734 18.86 20.90 20.64
N PRO A 735 18.24 20.07 21.51
CA PRO A 735 17.93 20.46 22.89
C PRO A 735 19.18 20.69 23.76
N ASN A 736 20.37 20.44 23.21
CA ASN A 736 21.65 20.61 23.86
C ASN A 736 22.64 21.33 22.94
N LEU A 737 23.29 22.37 23.45
CA LEU A 737 24.50 22.97 22.86
C LEU A 737 25.70 22.61 23.73
N TYR A 738 26.86 22.44 23.12
CA TYR A 738 28.12 22.36 23.86
C TYR A 738 28.56 23.77 24.30
N ILE A 739 29.32 23.92 25.38
CA ILE A 739 29.85 25.23 25.82
C ILE A 739 30.53 25.99 24.66
N ASN A 740 30.22 27.27 24.52
CA ASN A 740 30.64 28.15 23.39
C ASN A 740 30.13 27.73 21.99
N GLY A 741 29.22 26.76 21.88
CA GLY A 741 28.59 26.39 20.61
C GLY A 741 27.46 27.36 20.22
N THR A 742 27.33 27.65 18.91
CA THR A 742 26.30 28.54 18.36
C THR A 742 25.45 27.81 17.31
N ILE A 743 24.15 28.15 17.26
CA ILE A 743 23.20 27.72 16.23
C ILE A 743 22.48 28.94 15.63
N ALA A 744 22.29 28.94 14.32
CA ALA A 744 21.48 29.91 13.59
C ALA A 744 20.08 29.33 13.23
N ILE A 745 19.02 30.12 13.39
CA ILE A 745 17.61 29.76 13.13
C ILE A 745 16.96 30.74 12.14
N SER A 746 16.57 30.29 10.94
CA SER A 746 15.97 31.14 9.89
C SER A 746 14.44 31.05 9.84
N THR A 747 13.76 31.88 9.03
CA THR A 747 12.30 31.70 8.80
C THR A 747 11.93 30.40 8.08
N ALA A 748 12.89 29.70 7.44
CA ALA A 748 12.66 28.36 6.91
C ALA A 748 12.59 27.29 8.01
N ASP A 749 13.07 27.62 9.22
CA ASP A 749 13.16 26.70 10.34
C ASP A 749 11.94 26.73 11.27
N LEU A 750 11.01 27.65 11.05
CA LEU A 750 9.90 27.93 11.98
C LEU A 750 8.62 27.24 11.51
N ILE A 751 7.84 26.72 12.46
CA ILE A 751 6.46 26.28 12.26
C ILE A 751 5.56 27.32 12.93
N ILE A 752 4.87 28.10 12.12
CA ILE A 752 3.95 29.17 12.54
C ILE A 752 2.59 28.85 11.95
N GLU A 753 1.54 28.93 12.77
CA GLU A 753 0.16 28.71 12.35
C GLU A 753 -0.61 30.03 12.23
N ASP A 754 -1.54 30.05 11.28
CA ASP A 754 -2.56 31.10 11.18
C ASP A 754 -3.71 30.91 12.18
N GLN A 755 -4.65 31.86 12.22
CA GLN A 755 -5.81 31.81 13.12
C GLN A 755 -6.77 30.64 12.85
N TYR A 756 -6.52 29.83 11.82
CA TYR A 756 -7.29 28.64 11.44
C TYR A 756 -6.52 27.35 11.71
N GLY A 757 -5.36 27.41 12.39
CA GLY A 757 -4.51 26.26 12.69
C GLY A 757 -3.76 25.70 11.47
N ARG A 758 -3.59 26.51 10.41
CA ARG A 758 -2.88 26.08 9.19
C ARG A 758 -1.44 26.55 9.25
N THR A 759 -0.49 25.63 9.08
CA THR A 759 0.93 25.97 9.01
C THR A 759 1.23 26.87 7.81
N LEU A 760 1.79 28.04 8.08
CA LEU A 760 2.25 28.99 7.07
C LEU A 760 3.54 28.50 6.41
N LYS A 761 3.60 28.55 5.08
CA LYS A 761 4.84 28.32 4.31
C LYS A 761 5.81 29.47 4.56
N LYS A 762 7.12 29.21 4.40
CA LYS A 762 8.18 30.25 4.51
C LYS A 762 7.83 31.54 3.75
N SER A 763 7.34 31.43 2.50
CA SER A 763 6.93 32.57 1.68
C SER A 763 5.75 33.37 2.23
N GLN A 764 4.85 32.73 2.99
CA GLN A 764 3.76 33.41 3.69
C GLN A 764 4.30 34.09 4.95
N ILE A 765 5.13 33.41 5.75
CA ILE A 765 5.82 33.98 6.91
C ILE A 765 6.60 35.23 6.51
N ASP A 766 7.50 35.11 5.52
CA ASP A 766 8.30 36.21 4.97
C ASP A 766 7.43 37.40 4.49
N ALA A 767 6.23 37.14 3.95
CA ALA A 767 5.32 38.19 3.49
C ALA A 767 4.60 38.95 4.64
N PHE A 768 4.44 38.33 5.81
CA PHE A 768 3.92 38.99 7.01
C PHE A 768 4.98 39.84 7.73
N LEU A 769 6.27 39.55 7.52
CA LEU A 769 7.35 40.32 8.12
C LEU A 769 7.46 41.75 7.58
N GLY A 770 7.89 42.68 8.44
CA GLY A 770 8.16 44.07 8.10
C GLY A 770 9.53 44.29 7.45
N THR A 771 9.74 45.46 6.84
CA THR A 771 11.03 45.90 6.28
C THR A 771 11.60 47.07 7.07
N ASP A 772 12.94 47.15 7.14
CA ASP A 772 13.70 48.05 8.03
C ASP A 772 13.75 49.53 7.60
N ALA A 773 12.61 50.09 7.19
CA ALA A 773 12.47 51.48 6.75
C ALA A 773 11.48 52.21 7.66
N ASP A 774 12.00 52.93 8.65
CA ASP A 774 11.21 53.83 9.48
C ASP A 774 10.80 55.09 8.70
N ALA A 775 9.51 55.16 8.36
CA ALA A 775 8.76 56.40 8.26
C ALA A 775 7.26 56.09 8.30
N THR A 776 6.65 56.22 9.49
CA THR A 776 5.22 56.48 9.76
C THR A 776 4.15 55.90 8.79
N VAL A 777 3.23 55.09 9.34
CA VAL A 777 2.03 54.50 8.71
C VAL A 777 2.26 53.18 7.93
N ALA A 778 3.46 52.89 7.42
CA ALA A 778 3.69 51.71 6.56
C ALA A 778 3.64 50.32 7.25
N ASN A 779 3.91 50.22 8.56
CA ASN A 779 4.10 48.94 9.27
C ASN A 779 2.86 48.44 10.06
N ALA A 780 1.68 49.05 9.85
CA ALA A 780 0.45 48.61 10.50
C ALA A 780 0.07 47.17 10.07
N GLY A 781 -0.03 46.23 11.03
CA GLY A 781 -0.36 44.83 10.75
C GLY A 781 0.79 43.99 10.17
N LYS A 782 2.03 44.49 10.20
CA LYS A 782 3.25 43.71 9.96
C LYS A 782 3.75 43.03 11.23
N TYR A 783 4.49 41.94 11.07
CA TYR A 783 4.95 41.09 12.16
C TYR A 783 6.47 41.12 12.30
N ILE A 784 6.95 40.85 13.53
CA ILE A 784 8.34 40.49 13.83
C ILE A 784 8.34 39.23 14.70
N ILE A 785 9.47 38.50 14.69
CA ILE A 785 9.66 37.28 15.49
C ILE A 785 10.85 37.52 16.42
N ALA A 786 10.59 37.51 17.71
CA ALA A 786 11.62 37.71 18.73
C ALA A 786 11.86 36.44 19.54
N PHE A 787 13.11 36.18 19.85
CA PHE A 787 13.59 35.13 20.73
C PHE A 787 14.16 35.77 21.99
N GLU A 788 13.69 35.32 23.14
CA GLU A 788 14.12 35.79 24.46
C GLU A 788 14.69 34.60 25.24
N SER A 789 15.77 34.80 26.00
CA SER A 789 16.36 33.77 26.86
C SER A 789 16.13 34.15 28.32
N ASP A 790 15.62 33.21 29.13
CA ASP A 790 15.42 33.40 30.56
C ASP A 790 16.75 33.41 31.38
N ASN A 791 17.86 32.99 30.76
CA ASN A 791 19.11 32.75 31.46
C ASN A 791 20.34 32.96 30.55
N ALA A 792 21.36 33.62 31.07
CA ALA A 792 22.63 33.88 30.36
C ALA A 792 23.41 32.61 29.95
N SER A 793 22.96 31.40 30.34
CA SER A 793 23.44 30.13 29.79
C SER A 793 23.32 30.07 28.26
N ILE A 794 22.25 30.63 27.68
CA ILE A 794 22.13 30.83 26.23
C ILE A 794 21.93 32.33 25.97
N VAL A 795 22.78 32.89 25.11
CA VAL A 795 22.68 34.28 24.64
C VAL A 795 22.01 34.29 23.27
N VAL A 796 20.93 35.07 23.14
CA VAL A 796 20.33 35.42 21.85
C VAL A 796 21.03 36.69 21.34
N THR A 797 21.63 36.64 20.16
CA THR A 797 22.35 37.80 19.60
C THR A 797 21.48 38.63 18.65
N ASP A 798 20.58 37.99 17.90
CA ASP A 798 19.88 38.59 16.75
C ASP A 798 18.37 38.29 16.76
N ASN A 799 17.57 38.97 15.94
CA ASN A 799 16.11 38.73 15.80
C ASN A 799 15.62 38.99 14.36
N LEU A 800 14.48 38.40 13.97
CA LEU A 800 13.99 38.43 12.58
C LEU A 800 13.11 39.65 12.29
N THR A 801 13.71 40.66 11.64
CA THR A 801 13.10 41.91 11.08
C THR A 801 12.58 42.94 12.12
N ALA A 802 12.30 44.17 11.68
CA ALA A 802 12.67 45.42 12.39
C ALA A 802 11.49 46.41 12.67
N THR A 803 11.59 47.53 13.44
CA THR A 803 12.70 48.50 13.64
C THR A 803 12.53 49.41 14.89
N VAL A 804 13.61 49.64 15.67
CA VAL A 804 13.97 50.82 16.53
C VAL A 804 13.07 51.19 17.74
N THR A 805 13.51 51.93 18.77
CA THR A 805 14.70 51.87 19.67
C THR A 805 14.30 52.66 20.92
N GLY A 806 14.80 52.28 22.08
CA GLY A 806 14.32 52.74 23.39
C GLY A 806 13.99 51.58 24.34
N GLY A 807 14.09 50.31 23.88
CA GLY A 807 13.95 49.14 24.74
C GLY A 807 14.16 47.71 24.19
N GLY A 808 14.48 47.36 22.93
CA GLY A 808 14.70 48.08 21.66
C GLY A 808 15.46 47.16 20.67
N PHE A 809 15.04 47.05 19.40
CA PHE A 809 15.57 46.06 18.44
C PHE A 809 15.94 46.65 17.05
N THR A 810 17.12 46.29 16.53
CA THR A 810 17.59 46.29 15.12
C THR A 810 19.01 45.68 15.06
N THR A 811 19.56 45.10 13.98
CA THR A 811 19.25 45.14 12.53
C THR A 811 19.22 43.75 11.87
N THR A 812 18.67 43.69 10.66
CA THR A 812 18.70 42.60 9.65
C THR A 812 19.72 41.46 9.82
N ASP A 813 19.19 40.25 10.06
CA ASP A 813 19.90 39.01 9.76
C ASP A 813 18.97 37.94 9.17
N ALA A 814 19.52 37.01 8.38
CA ALA A 814 18.73 35.93 7.76
C ALA A 814 18.34 34.82 8.77
N ALA A 815 18.93 34.85 9.96
CA ALA A 815 18.74 33.88 11.01
C ALA A 815 19.03 34.48 12.40
N VAL A 816 18.47 33.88 13.46
CA VAL A 816 18.75 34.19 14.86
C VAL A 816 19.85 33.31 15.40
N ASN A 817 20.93 33.89 15.94
CA ASN A 817 21.98 33.12 16.59
C ASN A 817 21.69 32.91 18.09
N LEU A 818 21.67 31.65 18.51
CA LEU A 818 21.65 31.23 19.92
C LEU A 818 23.04 30.67 20.28
N THR A 819 23.73 31.30 21.23
CA THR A 819 25.11 30.95 21.62
C THR A 819 25.16 30.47 23.06
N ALA A 820 25.75 29.30 23.29
CA ALA A 820 25.95 28.75 24.62
C ALA A 820 27.10 29.43 25.37
N ALA A 821 26.90 29.70 26.66
CA ALA A 821 27.92 30.24 27.54
C ALA A 821 29.14 29.30 27.71
N ALA A 822 30.23 29.84 28.25
CA ALA A 822 31.45 29.10 28.56
C ALA A 822 31.32 28.10 29.74
N THR A 823 30.14 28.03 30.37
CA THR A 823 29.84 27.19 31.54
C THR A 823 28.56 26.39 31.32
N LYS A 824 28.49 25.16 31.82
CA LYS A 824 27.26 24.34 31.76
C LYS A 824 26.09 25.00 32.49
N GLY A 825 24.89 24.73 32.00
CA GLY A 825 23.67 25.35 32.48
C GLY A 825 22.46 24.97 31.63
N SER A 826 21.42 25.79 31.69
CA SER A 826 20.21 25.66 30.88
C SER A 826 19.51 27.00 30.77
N ALA A 827 18.82 27.23 29.66
CA ALA A 827 17.93 28.35 29.46
C ALA A 827 16.65 27.88 28.77
N THR A 828 15.54 28.57 29.03
CA THR A 828 14.33 28.51 28.23
C THR A 828 14.39 29.63 27.19
N ILE A 829 14.27 29.26 25.92
CA ILE A 829 14.17 30.19 24.80
C ILE A 829 12.70 30.37 24.45
N SER A 830 12.16 31.56 24.70
CA SER A 830 10.79 31.94 24.35
C SER A 830 10.78 32.61 22.97
N ALA A 831 10.24 31.93 21.96
CA ALA A 831 9.96 32.53 20.65
C ALA A 831 8.55 33.16 20.66
N LYS A 832 8.40 34.41 20.26
CA LYS A 832 7.13 35.16 20.29
C LYS A 832 6.90 35.93 18.99
N LEU A 833 5.64 36.06 18.59
CA LEU A 833 5.21 36.96 17.53
C LEU A 833 4.84 38.32 18.13
N TYR A 834 5.27 39.40 17.49
CA TYR A 834 4.78 40.75 17.78
C TYR A 834 4.22 41.37 16.50
N VAL A 835 3.20 42.21 16.63
CA VAL A 835 2.48 42.85 15.51
C VAL A 835 2.47 44.38 15.67
N GLY A 836 2.73 45.10 14.56
CA GLY A 836 2.83 46.55 14.53
C GLY A 836 1.47 47.25 14.66
N ALA A 837 1.33 48.10 15.68
CA ALA A 837 0.09 48.84 15.95
C ALA A 837 -0.03 50.10 15.08
N ALA A 838 -1.17 50.26 14.41
CA ALA A 838 -1.40 51.32 13.44
C ALA A 838 -1.14 52.73 14.00
N GLY A 839 -0.31 53.52 13.32
CA GLY A 839 -0.03 54.91 13.66
C GLY A 839 0.86 55.16 14.89
N THR A 840 1.32 54.12 15.58
CA THR A 840 2.10 54.27 16.84
C THR A 840 3.61 54.07 16.70
N GLY A 841 4.05 53.35 15.67
CA GLY A 841 5.46 52.93 15.54
C GLY A 841 5.88 51.84 16.52
N THR A 842 4.97 51.26 17.31
CA THR A 842 5.28 50.23 18.31
C THR A 842 4.73 48.86 17.93
N TYR A 843 5.41 47.80 18.37
CA TYR A 843 5.02 46.41 18.20
C TYR A 843 4.47 45.86 19.51
N GLY A 844 3.26 45.28 19.47
CA GLY A 844 2.62 44.61 20.61
C GLY A 844 2.74 43.09 20.49
N VAL A 845 2.92 42.37 21.60
CA VAL A 845 2.97 40.91 21.58
C VAL A 845 1.62 40.32 21.13
N VAL A 846 1.66 39.35 20.22
CA VAL A 846 0.47 38.58 19.84
C VAL A 846 0.18 37.61 20.99
N ALA A 847 -0.93 37.83 21.69
CA ALA A 847 -1.30 37.04 22.86
C ALA A 847 -1.41 35.54 22.52
N GLY A 848 -0.75 34.68 23.30
CA GLY A 848 -0.73 33.23 23.07
C GLY A 848 0.23 32.76 21.96
N SER A 849 0.99 33.66 21.31
CA SER A 849 1.94 33.28 20.25
C SER A 849 3.26 32.66 20.76
N GLY A 850 3.48 32.64 22.07
CA GLY A 850 4.73 32.23 22.69
C GLY A 850 4.97 30.73 22.65
N TYR A 851 6.16 30.33 22.22
CA TYR A 851 6.66 28.96 22.26
C TYR A 851 7.95 28.90 23.09
N ASP A 852 7.90 28.15 24.18
CA ASP A 852 9.03 27.98 25.09
C ASP A 852 9.81 26.71 24.77
N TYR A 853 11.10 26.85 24.49
CA TYR A 853 11.99 25.76 24.15
C TYR A 853 13.16 25.66 25.14
N ALA A 854 13.20 24.58 25.92
CA ALA A 854 14.27 24.35 26.89
C ALA A 854 15.57 23.88 26.20
N MET A 855 16.66 24.60 26.42
CA MET A 855 18.00 24.29 25.92
C MET A 855 18.97 24.04 27.07
N GLY A 856 19.75 22.95 26.99
CA GLY A 856 20.83 22.66 27.92
C GLY A 856 22.20 23.03 27.36
N VAL A 857 23.04 23.70 28.14
CA VAL A 857 24.47 23.84 27.85
C VAL A 857 25.24 22.70 28.51
N LYS A 858 26.00 21.95 27.71
CA LYS A 858 26.74 20.76 28.14
C LYS A 858 28.25 20.95 28.04
N ASP A 859 28.97 20.32 28.96
CA ASP A 859 30.41 20.16 28.92
C ASP A 859 30.77 18.66 28.80
N LYS A 860 32.06 18.35 28.66
CA LYS A 860 32.54 16.96 28.58
C LYS A 860 32.22 16.09 29.80
N THR A 861 31.86 16.66 30.96
CA THR A 861 31.51 15.90 32.17
C THR A 861 30.15 15.20 32.06
N GLN A 862 29.30 15.61 31.10
CA GLN A 862 27.94 15.09 30.93
C GLN A 862 27.80 14.09 29.77
N VAL A 863 28.86 13.90 28.98
CA VAL A 863 28.90 12.97 27.84
C VAL A 863 29.30 11.58 28.34
N VAL A 864 28.46 10.57 28.07
CA VAL A 864 28.69 9.18 28.51
C VAL A 864 29.26 8.28 27.41
N SER A 865 29.00 8.61 26.14
CA SER A 865 29.58 7.93 24.97
C SER A 865 29.58 8.88 23.77
N TYR A 866 30.16 8.44 22.66
CA TYR A 866 30.33 9.27 21.46
C TYR A 866 29.91 8.51 20.20
N GLU A 867 29.42 9.23 19.20
CA GLU A 867 28.93 8.69 17.92
C GLU A 867 29.35 9.61 16.77
N VAL A 868 29.97 9.06 15.72
CA VAL A 868 30.31 9.80 14.51
C VAL A 868 29.12 9.75 13.54
N LYS A 869 28.62 10.92 13.12
CA LYS A 869 27.59 11.01 12.08
C LYS A 869 28.12 10.45 10.77
N ASP A 870 27.31 9.64 10.09
CA ASP A 870 27.68 9.11 8.78
C ASP A 870 27.78 10.24 7.73
N PRO A 871 28.94 10.42 7.06
CA PRO A 871 29.11 11.44 6.01
C PRO A 871 28.58 10.98 4.64
N GLY A 872 28.17 9.71 4.49
CA GLY A 872 27.81 9.10 3.21
C GLY A 872 29.04 8.66 2.40
N LYS A 873 28.83 8.39 1.10
CA LYS A 873 29.94 8.12 0.17
C LYS A 873 30.68 9.41 -0.18
N ILE A 874 32.00 9.31 -0.29
CA ILE A 874 32.88 10.41 -0.69
C ILE A 874 33.41 10.12 -2.10
N TYR A 875 33.44 11.15 -2.94
CA TYR A 875 34.02 11.02 -4.28
C TYR A 875 35.54 11.16 -4.23
N ASP A 876 36.22 10.38 -5.06
CA ASP A 876 37.68 10.29 -5.14
C ASP A 876 38.27 11.33 -6.12
N ASP A 877 38.16 12.61 -5.80
CA ASP A 877 38.68 13.73 -6.62
C ASP A 877 38.84 15.02 -5.79
N VAL A 878 39.84 15.86 -6.10
CA VAL A 878 40.09 17.17 -5.45
C VAL A 878 39.16 18.27 -5.97
N ALA A 879 38.02 17.91 -6.57
CA ALA A 879 37.10 18.88 -7.14
C ALA A 879 36.31 19.62 -6.04
N ALA A 880 36.24 20.94 -6.16
CA ALA A 880 35.50 21.79 -5.23
C ALA A 880 34.02 21.38 -5.18
N GLY A 881 33.58 20.84 -4.03
CA GLY A 881 32.21 20.37 -3.80
C GLY A 881 32.11 18.96 -3.21
N TYR A 882 33.15 18.12 -3.29
CA TYR A 882 33.10 16.72 -2.84
C TYR A 882 33.60 16.47 -1.41
N THR A 883 34.26 17.45 -0.79
CA THR A 883 34.72 17.33 0.60
C THR A 883 33.54 17.19 1.57
N LYS A 884 33.72 16.43 2.66
CA LYS A 884 32.67 16.20 3.67
C LYS A 884 33.09 16.72 5.03
N THR A 885 32.21 17.49 5.66
CA THR A 885 32.37 17.88 7.07
C THR A 885 31.90 16.74 7.97
N LEU A 886 32.81 16.24 8.81
CA LEU A 886 32.55 15.21 9.80
C LEU A 886 31.92 15.86 11.05
N THR A 887 30.82 15.28 11.53
CA THR A 887 30.15 15.71 12.77
C THR A 887 30.29 14.62 13.82
N LEU A 888 30.80 14.98 15.00
CA LEU A 888 30.87 14.10 16.16
C LEU A 888 29.78 14.49 17.17
N TYR A 889 29.01 13.51 17.65
CA TYR A 889 28.04 13.68 18.71
C TYR A 889 28.54 13.06 20.01
N GLY A 890 28.39 13.80 21.11
CA GLY A 890 28.38 13.26 22.46
C GLY A 890 26.98 12.79 22.80
N ILE A 891 26.86 11.59 23.32
CA ILE A 891 25.62 11.03 23.86
C ILE A 891 25.58 11.32 25.35
N LEU A 892 24.47 11.86 25.85
CA LEU A 892 24.25 12.12 27.27
C LEU A 892 23.60 10.91 27.95
N SER A 893 23.56 10.87 29.28
CA SER A 893 23.01 9.75 30.06
C SER A 893 21.54 9.42 29.79
N ASN A 894 20.78 10.36 29.22
CA ASN A 894 19.39 10.18 28.78
C ASN A 894 19.25 9.79 27.28
N GLY A 895 20.36 9.48 26.60
CA GLY A 895 20.40 9.14 25.17
C GLY A 895 20.31 10.33 24.20
N THR A 896 20.12 11.57 24.69
CA THR A 896 20.10 12.76 23.81
C THR A 896 21.50 13.11 23.33
N LYS A 897 21.60 13.76 22.16
CA LYS A 897 22.86 14.13 21.52
C LYS A 897 23.22 15.59 21.79
N VAL A 898 24.52 15.88 21.78
CA VAL A 898 25.11 17.22 21.70
C VAL A 898 26.25 17.18 20.68
N GLU A 899 26.36 18.17 19.80
CA GLU A 899 27.46 18.25 18.83
C GLU A 899 28.76 18.66 19.53
N ILE A 900 29.84 17.90 19.31
CA ILE A 900 31.15 18.17 19.91
C ILE A 900 31.94 19.11 19.00
N PRO A 901 32.49 20.23 19.51
CA PRO A 901 33.37 21.10 18.73
C PRO A 901 34.58 20.36 18.16
N ASN A 902 34.95 20.67 16.92
CA ASN A 902 36.13 20.10 16.24
C ASN A 902 37.47 20.47 16.89
N THR A 903 37.48 21.39 17.87
CA THR A 903 38.64 21.69 18.71
C THR A 903 38.88 20.66 19.82
N LEU A 904 37.91 19.77 20.08
CA LEU A 904 37.97 18.76 21.15
C LEU A 904 38.17 17.32 20.64
N TYR A 905 38.37 17.14 19.34
CA TYR A 905 38.80 15.87 18.78
C TYR A 905 39.73 16.08 17.59
N THR A 906 40.68 15.17 17.41
CA THR A 906 41.44 15.05 16.17
C THR A 906 40.90 13.87 15.36
N VAL A 907 41.01 13.97 14.04
CA VAL A 907 40.70 12.87 13.11
C VAL A 907 41.98 12.50 12.38
N SER A 908 42.22 11.20 12.23
CA SER A 908 43.27 10.66 11.36
C SER A 908 42.70 9.56 10.45
N SER A 909 43.30 9.38 9.28
CA SER A 909 42.96 8.32 8.34
C SER A 909 43.95 7.16 8.47
N ASN A 910 43.47 5.92 8.35
CA ASN A 910 44.37 4.76 8.16
C ASN A 910 44.94 4.65 6.74
N ASN A 911 44.40 5.43 5.79
CA ASN A 911 44.87 5.49 4.41
C ASN A 911 45.58 6.84 4.13
N PRO A 912 46.86 6.85 3.71
CA PRO A 912 47.64 8.07 3.52
C PRO A 912 47.21 8.94 2.33
N THR A 913 46.33 8.46 1.44
CA THR A 913 45.79 9.28 0.32
C THR A 913 44.66 10.21 0.77
N VAL A 914 43.93 9.84 1.81
CA VAL A 914 42.83 10.64 2.38
C VAL A 914 43.41 11.74 3.28
N THR A 915 43.18 13.00 2.91
CA THR A 915 43.62 14.16 3.65
C THR A 915 42.50 14.69 4.56
N LEU A 916 42.90 15.28 5.69
CA LEU A 916 41.98 15.76 6.73
C LEU A 916 42.37 17.20 7.12
N ALA A 917 41.46 18.14 6.87
CA ALA A 917 41.59 19.54 7.25
C ALA A 917 40.66 19.80 8.44
N ALA A 918 41.21 19.71 9.66
CA ALA A 918 40.45 19.66 10.91
C ALA A 918 39.41 18.51 10.91
N ASN A 919 38.12 18.83 10.76
CA ASN A 919 37.03 17.86 10.62
C ASN A 919 36.47 17.75 9.20
N VAL A 920 37.12 18.33 8.19
CA VAL A 920 36.76 18.15 6.78
C VAL A 920 37.63 17.05 6.19
N VAL A 921 37.00 16.05 5.57
CA VAL A 921 37.68 14.97 4.83
C VAL A 921 37.65 15.23 3.33
N ASP A 922 38.81 15.02 2.71
CA ASP A 922 39.07 15.07 1.28
C ASP A 922 39.78 13.76 0.90
N ALA A 923 39.27 13.05 -0.11
CA ALA A 923 39.56 11.64 -0.34
C ALA A 923 40.33 11.34 -1.63
N ASN A 924 41.03 12.33 -2.20
CA ASN A 924 41.76 12.25 -3.46
C ASN A 924 42.69 11.02 -3.66
N ALA A 925 42.69 10.49 -4.88
CA ALA A 925 43.57 9.42 -5.38
C ALA A 925 43.59 8.13 -4.52
N THR A 926 42.49 7.87 -3.83
CA THR A 926 42.29 6.73 -2.92
C THR A 926 41.85 5.48 -3.66
N VAL A 927 41.10 5.61 -4.76
CA VAL A 927 40.68 4.48 -5.59
C VAL A 927 41.61 4.37 -6.79
N GLY A 928 42.27 3.21 -6.92
CA GLY A 928 43.08 2.91 -8.09
C GLY A 928 42.26 2.88 -9.40
N ALA A 929 42.96 2.76 -10.54
CA ALA A 929 42.37 2.81 -11.88
C ALA A 929 41.16 1.87 -12.13
N ASP A 930 41.00 0.83 -11.31
CA ASP A 930 39.91 -0.14 -11.28
C ASP A 930 38.52 0.42 -10.91
N LYS A 931 38.41 1.64 -10.36
CA LYS A 931 37.15 2.32 -9.98
C LYS A 931 36.21 1.54 -9.05
N LYS A 932 36.75 0.89 -8.01
CA LYS A 932 35.97 0.14 -7.01
C LYS A 932 35.81 0.94 -5.72
N ASP A 933 34.68 0.81 -5.04
CA ASP A 933 34.48 1.36 -3.70
C ASP A 933 35.58 0.87 -2.74
N VAL A 934 36.30 1.81 -2.11
CA VAL A 934 37.32 1.55 -1.10
C VAL A 934 36.77 1.95 0.27
N THR A 935 36.86 1.04 1.24
CA THR A 935 36.56 1.38 2.65
C THR A 935 37.80 1.99 3.29
N VAL A 936 37.65 3.17 3.89
CA VAL A 936 38.70 3.85 4.67
C VAL A 936 38.21 4.01 6.10
N THR A 937 39.07 3.73 7.08
CA THR A 937 38.72 3.84 8.50
C THR A 937 39.28 5.14 9.05
N LEU A 938 38.40 6.05 9.43
CA LEU A 938 38.75 7.27 10.14
C LEU A 938 38.82 6.97 11.64
N SER A 939 39.94 7.33 12.27
CA SER A 939 40.14 7.28 13.72
C SER A 939 39.89 8.65 14.33
N PHE A 940 38.97 8.74 15.27
CA PHE A 940 38.69 9.96 16.04
C PHE A 940 39.31 9.81 17.43
N ILE A 941 40.08 10.80 17.87
CA ILE A 941 40.70 10.85 19.19
C ILE A 941 40.08 12.04 19.92
N VAL A 942 39.26 11.78 20.94
CA VAL A 942 38.42 12.78 21.61
C VAL A 942 38.96 13.11 23.01
N ASP A 943 39.08 14.41 23.32
CA ASP A 943 39.35 14.93 24.67
C ASP A 943 38.10 14.82 25.56
N ALA A 944 37.82 13.61 26.04
CA ALA A 944 36.73 13.36 26.98
C ALA A 944 37.11 13.73 28.43
N HIS A 945 36.18 13.56 29.38
CA HIS A 945 36.35 14.09 30.74
C HIS A 945 37.48 13.43 31.54
N LEU A 946 37.58 12.09 31.52
CA LEU A 946 38.46 11.32 32.42
C LEU A 946 39.66 10.70 31.70
N SER A 947 39.49 10.36 30.42
CA SER A 947 40.50 9.71 29.58
C SER A 947 40.15 9.93 28.12
N THR A 948 41.16 10.01 27.25
CA THR A 948 40.96 10.07 25.79
C THR A 948 40.09 8.91 25.30
N VAL A 949 39.08 9.21 24.47
CA VAL A 949 38.25 8.19 23.82
C VAL A 949 38.66 8.07 22.36
N GLN A 950 38.92 6.84 21.91
CA GLN A 950 39.20 6.54 20.51
C GLN A 950 38.00 5.87 19.87
N LEU A 951 37.58 6.37 18.71
CA LEU A 951 36.48 5.81 17.89
C LEU A 951 37.02 5.49 16.50
N ALA A 952 36.46 4.47 15.86
CA ALA A 952 36.69 4.17 14.45
C ALA A 952 35.37 4.33 13.69
N LYS A 953 35.42 4.99 12.53
CA LYS A 953 34.30 5.09 11.58
C LYS A 953 34.78 4.74 10.19
N ASP A 954 34.27 3.65 9.66
CA ASP A 954 34.42 3.30 8.26
C ASP A 954 33.59 4.24 7.39
N ILE A 955 34.22 4.78 6.34
CA ILE A 955 33.63 5.56 5.26
C ILE A 955 33.91 4.87 3.93
N ILE A 956 33.10 5.16 2.91
CA ILE A 956 33.29 4.61 1.56
C ILE A 956 33.75 5.74 0.64
N VAL A 957 34.93 5.56 0.04
CA VAL A 957 35.48 6.40 -1.02
C VAL A 957 35.26 5.72 -2.37
N SER A 958 34.85 6.45 -3.40
CA SER A 958 34.52 5.89 -4.71
C SER A 958 34.87 6.84 -5.85
N SER A 959 35.46 6.30 -6.93
CA SER A 959 35.61 6.96 -8.22
C SER A 959 34.59 6.48 -9.26
N ALA A 960 33.45 5.91 -8.81
CA ALA A 960 32.38 5.53 -9.73
C ALA A 960 31.83 6.77 -10.47
N PRO A 961 31.55 6.68 -11.79
CA PRO A 961 31.25 7.83 -12.63
C PRO A 961 30.13 8.72 -12.09
N LEU A 962 30.32 10.04 -12.18
CA LEU A 962 29.34 11.02 -11.74
C LEU A 962 28.01 10.89 -12.49
N THR A 963 26.91 10.87 -11.74
CA THR A 963 25.53 10.76 -12.24
C THR A 963 24.62 11.67 -11.43
N ALA A 964 23.84 12.53 -12.07
CA ALA A 964 22.83 13.31 -11.36
C ALA A 964 21.76 12.37 -10.79
N VAL A 965 21.62 12.37 -9.46
CA VAL A 965 20.57 11.62 -8.75
C VAL A 965 19.38 12.51 -8.40
N GLU A 966 19.57 13.82 -8.37
CA GLU A 966 18.56 14.81 -8.02
C GLU A 966 18.77 16.11 -8.83
N LEU A 967 17.68 16.89 -8.98
CA LEU A 967 17.68 18.22 -9.56
C LEU A 967 17.14 19.17 -8.49
N GLU A 968 17.86 20.25 -8.23
CA GLU A 968 17.43 21.31 -7.30
C GLU A 968 17.25 22.64 -8.05
N THR A 969 16.61 23.62 -7.40
CA THR A 969 16.54 25.01 -7.91
C THR A 969 17.17 25.99 -6.92
N ALA A 970 17.96 26.93 -7.43
CA ALA A 970 18.64 27.99 -6.69
C ALA A 970 18.51 29.34 -7.41
N SER A 971 18.34 30.43 -6.66
CA SER A 971 18.24 31.79 -7.22
C SER A 971 19.54 32.19 -7.94
N ALA A 972 19.43 32.62 -9.20
CA ALA A 972 20.56 32.99 -10.03
C ALA A 972 20.17 34.02 -11.11
N GLY A 973 21.14 34.81 -11.58
CA GLY A 973 20.99 35.66 -12.77
C GLY A 973 19.98 36.82 -12.66
N GLY A 974 19.53 37.19 -11.46
CA GLY A 974 18.44 38.18 -11.26
C GLY A 974 17.06 37.55 -11.03
N LEU A 975 16.97 36.21 -11.14
CA LEU A 975 15.77 35.45 -10.87
C LEU A 975 15.84 34.80 -9.47
N THR A 976 14.75 34.96 -8.70
CA THR A 976 14.60 34.45 -7.33
C THR A 976 13.70 33.23 -7.31
N VAL A 977 14.19 32.13 -6.75
CA VAL A 977 13.45 30.88 -6.51
C VAL A 977 12.77 30.92 -5.15
N ASN A 978 11.50 30.50 -5.07
CA ASN A 978 10.74 30.37 -3.84
C ASN A 978 9.81 29.15 -3.94
N GLY A 979 10.25 28.01 -3.39
CA GLY A 979 9.64 26.71 -3.67
C GLY A 979 9.66 26.43 -5.17
N ASN A 980 8.54 25.99 -5.74
CA ASN A 980 8.40 25.77 -7.17
C ASN A 980 8.06 27.06 -7.94
N GLY A 981 8.23 28.25 -7.36
CA GLY A 981 7.96 29.54 -8.01
C GLY A 981 9.25 30.32 -8.31
N VAL A 982 9.29 31.02 -9.44
CA VAL A 982 10.43 31.84 -9.89
C VAL A 982 9.93 33.23 -10.25
N LYS A 983 10.61 34.28 -9.77
CA LYS A 983 10.29 35.69 -10.02
C LYS A 983 11.53 36.51 -10.32
N GLY A 984 11.41 37.48 -11.21
CA GLY A 984 12.43 38.50 -11.45
C GLY A 984 12.01 39.42 -12.60
N ALA A 985 12.79 40.46 -12.86
CA ALA A 985 12.48 41.43 -13.90
C ALA A 985 12.32 40.74 -15.27
N ALA A 986 11.38 41.19 -16.09
CA ALA A 986 11.14 40.71 -17.45
C ALA A 986 12.43 40.51 -18.28
N ALA A 987 13.39 41.44 -18.18
CA ALA A 987 14.69 41.38 -18.85
C ALA A 987 15.62 40.24 -18.36
N ASP A 988 15.41 39.74 -17.14
CA ASP A 988 16.15 38.61 -16.57
C ASP A 988 15.54 37.26 -16.91
N VAL A 989 14.29 37.23 -17.41
CA VAL A 989 13.59 36.00 -17.80
C VAL A 989 14.06 35.53 -19.18
N THR A 990 15.32 35.10 -19.24
CA THR A 990 15.94 34.51 -20.44
C THR A 990 16.16 33.01 -20.26
N VAL A 991 16.16 32.28 -21.36
CA VAL A 991 16.41 30.82 -21.39
C VAL A 991 17.72 30.44 -20.69
N ALA A 992 18.79 31.23 -20.88
CA ALA A 992 20.07 31.00 -20.21
C ALA A 992 19.98 31.18 -18.69
N LYS A 993 19.32 32.25 -18.22
CA LYS A 993 19.12 32.51 -16.79
C LYS A 993 18.17 31.50 -16.15
N LEU A 994 17.13 31.05 -16.85
CA LEU A 994 16.22 29.99 -16.42
C LEU A 994 16.92 28.63 -16.29
N LYS A 995 17.82 28.28 -17.22
CA LYS A 995 18.66 27.08 -17.06
C LYS A 995 19.60 27.20 -15.87
N ALA A 996 20.19 28.38 -15.65
CA ALA A 996 21.07 28.64 -14.51
C ALA A 996 20.37 28.58 -13.13
N LEU A 997 19.04 28.48 -13.08
CA LEU A 997 18.30 28.22 -11.84
C LEU A 997 18.34 26.75 -11.40
N VAL A 998 18.55 25.79 -12.32
CA VAL A 998 18.54 24.37 -11.97
C VAL A 998 19.96 23.91 -11.73
N GLN A 999 20.19 23.24 -10.61
CA GLN A 999 21.46 22.60 -10.27
C GLN A 999 21.28 21.08 -10.31
N THR A 1000 22.25 20.36 -10.86
CA THR A 1000 22.29 18.90 -10.69
C THR A 1000 22.94 18.55 -9.37
N VAL A 1001 22.40 17.58 -8.64
CA VAL A 1001 23.05 16.98 -7.47
C VAL A 1001 23.43 15.55 -7.82
N ASP A 1002 24.71 15.21 -7.67
CA ASP A 1002 25.23 13.87 -7.97
C ASP A 1002 25.08 12.88 -6.81
N GLN A 1003 25.42 11.61 -7.03
CA GLN A 1003 25.29 10.55 -6.02
C GLN A 1003 26.17 10.74 -4.77
N TYR A 1004 27.11 11.69 -4.80
CA TYR A 1004 27.97 12.06 -3.68
C TYR A 1004 27.49 13.37 -3.04
N GLY A 1005 26.44 14.00 -3.55
CA GLY A 1005 25.83 15.20 -3.00
C GLY A 1005 26.57 16.51 -3.31
N ALA A 1006 27.45 16.53 -4.32
CA ALA A 1006 27.99 17.80 -4.83
C ALA A 1006 27.01 18.40 -5.86
N LYS A 1007 27.05 19.73 -6.02
CA LYS A 1007 26.17 20.48 -6.92
C LYS A 1007 26.94 21.00 -8.13
N ASP A 1008 26.41 20.75 -9.33
CA ASP A 1008 26.97 21.15 -10.65
C ASP A 1008 28.45 20.80 -10.89
N ALA A 1009 28.98 19.82 -10.15
CA ALA A 1009 30.40 19.45 -10.19
C ALA A 1009 30.74 18.45 -11.32
N GLY A 1010 32.02 18.40 -11.69
CA GLY A 1010 32.60 17.37 -12.56
C GLY A 1010 32.01 17.24 -13.98
N GLY A 1011 31.34 18.26 -14.50
CA GLY A 1011 30.79 18.28 -15.86
C GLY A 1011 29.32 17.85 -16.00
N VAL A 1012 28.63 17.62 -14.88
CA VAL A 1012 27.19 17.23 -14.85
C VAL A 1012 26.24 18.44 -14.93
N GLY A 1013 26.75 19.66 -15.12
CA GLY A 1013 26.00 20.90 -14.88
C GLY A 1013 24.72 21.13 -15.73
N ALA A 1014 23.91 22.07 -15.23
CA ALA A 1014 22.61 22.54 -15.76
C ALA A 1014 22.44 22.60 -17.29
N ASN A 1015 23.49 22.92 -18.03
CA ASN A 1015 23.51 23.03 -19.50
C ASN A 1015 23.13 21.73 -20.23
N VAL A 1016 23.22 20.57 -19.56
CA VAL A 1016 22.87 19.24 -20.12
C VAL A 1016 21.36 18.93 -19.99
N CYS A 1017 20.61 19.71 -19.20
CA CYS A 1017 19.16 19.51 -19.07
C CYS A 1017 18.39 19.92 -20.33
N THR A 1018 17.41 19.10 -20.73
CA THR A 1018 16.41 19.49 -21.72
C THR A 1018 15.32 20.32 -21.03
N MET A 1019 14.98 21.47 -21.62
CA MET A 1019 14.00 22.39 -21.06
C MET A 1019 12.74 22.38 -21.93
N THR A 1020 11.57 22.30 -21.30
CA THR A 1020 10.26 22.48 -21.95
C THR A 1020 9.52 23.57 -21.20
N ILE A 1021 8.93 24.52 -21.93
CA ILE A 1021 8.09 25.57 -21.35
C ILE A 1021 6.65 25.30 -21.77
N THR A 1022 5.73 25.31 -20.80
CA THR A 1022 4.29 25.06 -21.00
C THR A 1022 3.46 26.12 -20.27
N ASN A 1023 2.14 26.10 -20.50
CA ASN A 1023 1.16 26.93 -19.78
C ASN A 1023 1.45 28.45 -19.84
N ILE A 1024 1.90 28.92 -21.00
CA ILE A 1024 2.24 30.34 -21.24
C ILE A 1024 0.98 31.20 -21.23
N THR A 1025 1.02 32.26 -20.43
CA THR A 1025 -0.01 33.30 -20.30
C THR A 1025 0.63 34.67 -20.45
N GLY A 1026 -0.03 35.60 -21.16
CA GLY A 1026 0.42 36.99 -21.33
C GLY A 1026 0.79 37.40 -22.77
N GLY A 1027 0.92 36.44 -23.69
CA GLY A 1027 1.15 36.70 -25.12
C GLY A 1027 2.57 36.41 -25.60
N THR A 1028 3.45 35.91 -24.72
CA THR A 1028 4.77 35.40 -25.10
C THR A 1028 4.66 34.30 -26.16
N VAL A 1029 5.47 34.37 -27.21
CA VAL A 1029 5.53 33.34 -28.27
C VAL A 1029 6.88 32.62 -28.21
N LEU A 1030 6.85 31.29 -28.27
CA LEU A 1030 8.02 30.44 -28.43
C LEU A 1030 8.15 29.93 -29.86
N THR A 1031 9.38 29.75 -30.32
CA THR A 1031 9.69 28.95 -31.51
C THR A 1031 10.58 27.75 -31.14
N GLY A 1032 10.31 26.61 -31.78
CA GLY A 1032 11.16 25.42 -31.72
C GLY A 1032 10.61 24.21 -30.97
N GLY A 1033 9.69 23.47 -31.61
CA GLY A 1033 9.67 22.00 -31.51
C GLY A 1033 8.69 21.33 -30.54
N THR A 1034 7.70 20.63 -31.10
CA THR A 1034 6.92 19.59 -30.43
C THR A 1034 7.81 18.37 -30.11
N ASN A 1035 7.65 17.76 -28.93
CA ASN A 1035 8.28 16.50 -28.50
C ASN A 1035 9.82 16.39 -28.67
N GLY A 1036 10.55 16.99 -27.73
CA GLY A 1036 11.85 16.47 -27.28
C GLY A 1036 13.10 17.06 -27.93
N THR A 1037 14.03 17.50 -27.07
CA THR A 1037 15.45 17.76 -27.38
C THR A 1037 15.84 19.09 -28.07
N VAL A 1038 14.93 20.07 -28.20
CA VAL A 1038 15.32 21.44 -28.62
C VAL A 1038 15.26 22.40 -27.43
N THR A 1039 16.23 23.30 -27.30
CA THR A 1039 16.16 24.38 -26.30
C THR A 1039 15.16 25.44 -26.80
N PRO A 1040 14.05 25.69 -26.08
CA PRO A 1040 13.03 26.63 -26.54
C PRO A 1040 13.61 28.05 -26.57
N THR A 1041 13.20 28.86 -27.54
CA THR A 1041 13.62 30.26 -27.66
C THR A 1041 12.41 31.19 -27.59
N PHE A 1042 12.50 32.23 -26.78
CA PHE A 1042 11.53 33.32 -26.77
C PHE A 1042 11.66 34.14 -28.06
N VAL A 1043 10.58 34.23 -28.86
CA VAL A 1043 10.52 35.06 -30.07
C VAL A 1043 10.56 36.54 -29.70
N THR A 1044 9.89 36.88 -28.61
CA THR A 1044 9.89 38.18 -27.94
C THR A 1044 10.16 37.94 -26.45
N PRO A 1045 10.98 38.77 -25.78
CA PRO A 1045 11.20 38.64 -24.33
C PRO A 1045 9.86 38.63 -23.56
N PRO A 1046 9.72 37.84 -22.48
CA PRO A 1046 8.54 37.87 -21.63
C PRO A 1046 8.25 39.29 -21.12
N ALA A 1047 6.98 39.69 -21.13
CA ALA A 1047 6.53 40.97 -20.59
C ALA A 1047 6.27 40.87 -19.07
N ALA A 1048 6.27 42.00 -18.38
CA ALA A 1048 5.86 42.07 -16.97
C ALA A 1048 4.42 41.55 -16.80
N GLY A 1049 4.23 40.52 -15.96
CA GLY A 1049 2.97 39.81 -15.79
C GLY A 1049 2.87 38.47 -16.53
N ASP A 1050 3.77 38.17 -17.47
CA ASP A 1050 3.79 36.87 -18.15
C ASP A 1050 4.07 35.74 -17.15
N THR A 1051 3.33 34.63 -17.27
CA THR A 1051 3.55 33.43 -16.44
C THR A 1051 3.57 32.16 -17.28
N PHE A 1052 4.43 31.21 -16.91
CA PHE A 1052 4.59 29.94 -17.60
C PHE A 1052 5.30 28.91 -16.71
N ASP A 1053 5.11 27.63 -16.99
CA ASP A 1053 5.76 26.54 -16.26
C ASP A 1053 7.01 26.07 -17.03
N VAL A 1054 8.14 26.00 -16.35
CA VAL A 1054 9.40 25.47 -16.88
C VAL A 1054 9.60 24.06 -16.32
N THR A 1055 9.63 23.09 -17.22
CA THR A 1055 10.00 21.69 -16.94
C THR A 1055 11.43 21.47 -17.40
N MET A 1056 12.31 21.03 -16.50
CA MET A 1056 13.71 20.70 -16.79
C MET A 1056 13.95 19.22 -16.53
N VAL A 1057 14.49 18.51 -17.52
CA VAL A 1057 14.68 17.06 -17.50
C VAL A 1057 16.16 16.70 -17.72
N TYR A 1058 16.68 15.81 -16.87
CA TYR A 1058 17.99 15.20 -17.01
C TYR A 1058 17.86 13.67 -16.84
N GLY A 1059 18.05 12.91 -17.91
CA GLY A 1059 17.81 11.47 -17.90
C GLY A 1059 16.35 11.15 -17.50
N ALA A 1060 16.18 10.46 -16.37
CA ALA A 1060 14.87 10.16 -15.79
C ALA A 1060 14.43 11.12 -14.65
N LYS A 1061 15.18 12.21 -14.43
CA LYS A 1061 14.92 13.21 -13.38
C LYS A 1061 14.23 14.42 -13.98
N THR A 1062 13.24 14.96 -13.28
CA THR A 1062 12.44 16.11 -13.74
C THR A 1062 12.22 17.06 -12.57
N ILE A 1063 12.45 18.36 -12.81
CA ILE A 1063 12.05 19.45 -11.91
C ILE A 1063 11.14 20.41 -12.67
N VAL A 1064 10.09 20.91 -12.00
CA VAL A 1064 9.10 21.82 -12.59
C VAL A 1064 8.93 23.03 -11.69
N PHE A 1065 9.08 24.23 -12.27
CA PHE A 1065 8.89 25.49 -11.56
C PHE A 1065 8.15 26.52 -12.42
N LYS A 1066 7.24 27.27 -11.80
CA LYS A 1066 6.44 28.31 -12.43
C LYS A 1066 7.19 29.64 -12.40
N VAL A 1067 7.41 30.24 -13.56
CA VAL A 1067 8.01 31.56 -13.72
C VAL A 1067 6.91 32.63 -13.78
N VAL A 1068 7.19 33.78 -13.17
CA VAL A 1068 6.43 35.03 -13.31
C VAL A 1068 7.43 36.14 -13.62
N ALA A 1069 7.31 36.73 -14.81
CA ALA A 1069 8.05 37.93 -15.18
C ALA A 1069 7.46 39.16 -14.45
N GLN A 1070 8.32 40.04 -13.92
CA GLN A 1070 7.94 41.25 -13.19
C GLN A 1070 8.38 42.53 -13.90
#